data_AF-A0A0C9U439-F1
#
_entry.id   AF-A0A0C9U439-F1
#
_cell.length_a   1.000
_cell.length_b   1.000
_cell.length_c   1.000
_cell.angle_alpha   90.00
_cell.angle_beta   90.00
_cell.angle_gamma   90.00
#
_symmetry.space_group_name_H-M   'P 1'
#
loop_
_entity.id
_entity.type
_entity.pdbx_description
1 polymer ?
#
loop_
_entity_poly.entity_id
_entity_poly.type
_entity_poly.pdbx_seq_one_letter_code
_entity_poly.pdbx_strand_id
1 'polypeptide(L)'
;LRGLAQSEVDWKDEALDWIIEKVFSEDKSWSPEKVGTAITLQSLGLDKDWKALLSPIFKQGDLLASSSLNTLAKILREADIEEPDATASKPKGVAPWKPQLHFVWSLILDLYFPPEGTALKLTHKAPFAEFFRIAVDDSLLAPTSSDGRKLWGFELFRLSVQRVPATELPRIFTPNFMRSWVNHLSNPDRYLHKAARLVASALPPVVTANPSAGVPVLLQLLQTHGHFDRLTKTKTVESLLAAMDVNGVEEYVSHLVELALKPSSKASAGEEEDPSSTRIWVADQFTMLIRNGAIPNTDAWVTKVLDFLLLHGLFGIRKKNEKSNNQWLHNLPEPAFSDSARSVYRARLLSCLAELTSQTTTVKKGEDKTIRRVGCAADGELWAFKVLMGLVNLEKDTKHTIRLGIKDEDAKEEESLRDRTLRAIEKLKVVKAEKKDATEGAELLLAGTLLYRYLSDDVEDTEDLETCLNSIERLFPAPKSSPDKKKKKKTQDTEEDASQDDDVTPISSIVDMLIGYLEKSTQYLRSLANQVFTLVAELVDKPTVDLMLTQLERRDPTQEDEETAEGDEEAGSASEDEDESSESDFKEEENDSEDEEEDPELRRKIEEALRVAGIEAASDGSDAEEEGSESEDDAMDDDQMMALDAHLAEIFRSRVKEKGKGGW
;
A
#
# COMPACT_ATOMS: atom_id res chain seq x y z
N LEU A 1 -20.71 -5.14 -42.36
CA LEU A 1 -21.63 -4.01 -42.06
C LEU A 1 -20.97 -2.65 -42.23
N ARG A 2 -19.98 -2.25 -41.43
CA ARG A 2 -19.33 -0.93 -41.58
C ARG A 2 -18.74 -0.68 -42.97
N GLY A 3 -18.06 -1.69 -43.55
CA GLY A 3 -17.57 -1.61 -44.94
C GLY A 3 -18.68 -1.49 -45.99
N LEU A 4 -19.81 -2.19 -45.81
CA LEU A 4 -20.98 -2.06 -46.68
C LEU A 4 -21.58 -0.65 -46.58
N ALA A 5 -21.65 -0.09 -45.36
CA ALA A 5 -22.15 1.25 -45.15
C ALA A 5 -21.26 2.35 -45.78
N GLN A 6 -19.95 2.13 -45.84
CA GLN A 6 -18.99 3.03 -46.47
C GLN A 6 -18.87 2.84 -47.99
N SER A 7 -19.40 1.75 -48.53
CA SER A 7 -19.33 1.46 -49.97
C SER A 7 -20.37 2.25 -50.77
N GLU A 8 -20.04 2.52 -52.03
CA GLU A 8 -20.93 3.17 -53.01
C GLU A 8 -21.63 2.15 -53.93
N VAL A 9 -21.83 0.92 -53.46
CA VAL A 9 -22.47 -0.14 -54.26
C VAL A 9 -23.98 0.08 -54.38
N ASP A 10 -24.51 -0.14 -55.59
CA ASP A 10 -25.93 0.11 -55.91
C ASP A 10 -26.91 -0.77 -55.10
N TRP A 11 -26.46 -1.93 -54.62
CA TRP A 11 -27.26 -2.89 -53.84
C TRP A 11 -27.15 -2.71 -52.32
N LYS A 12 -26.52 -1.62 -51.85
CA LYS A 12 -26.25 -1.36 -50.43
C LYS A 12 -27.52 -1.42 -49.58
N ASP A 13 -28.56 -0.68 -49.98
CA ASP A 13 -29.79 -0.57 -49.19
C ASP A 13 -30.58 -1.88 -49.19
N GLU A 14 -30.63 -2.59 -50.33
CA GLU A 14 -31.23 -3.93 -50.45
C GLU A 14 -30.52 -4.95 -49.53
N ALA A 15 -29.18 -4.90 -49.48
CA ALA A 15 -28.42 -5.79 -48.60
C ALA A 15 -28.61 -5.46 -47.11
N LEU A 16 -28.74 -4.18 -46.74
CA LEU A 16 -29.02 -3.79 -45.35
C LEU A 16 -30.42 -4.25 -44.91
N ASP A 17 -31.43 -4.10 -45.76
CA ASP A 17 -32.79 -4.56 -45.50
C ASP A 17 -32.86 -6.09 -45.41
N TRP A 18 -32.16 -6.80 -46.29
CA TRP A 18 -32.04 -8.26 -46.23
C TRP A 18 -31.39 -8.73 -44.92
N ILE A 19 -30.33 -8.06 -44.45
CA ILE A 19 -29.69 -8.39 -43.16
C ILE A 19 -30.66 -8.15 -42.01
N ILE A 20 -31.43 -7.06 -42.02
CA ILE A 20 -32.40 -6.76 -40.97
C ILE A 20 -33.49 -7.85 -40.93
N GLU A 21 -34.01 -8.25 -42.09
CA GLU A 21 -35.01 -9.31 -42.19
C GLU A 21 -34.47 -10.65 -41.66
N LYS A 22 -33.28 -11.07 -42.12
CA LYS A 22 -32.66 -12.33 -41.68
C LYS A 22 -32.36 -12.37 -40.18
N VAL A 23 -31.79 -11.29 -39.63
CA VAL A 23 -31.28 -11.27 -38.26
C VAL A 23 -32.38 -10.98 -37.24
N PHE A 24 -33.35 -10.12 -37.55
CA PHE A 24 -34.37 -9.68 -36.60
C PHE A 24 -35.77 -10.27 -36.84
N SER A 25 -36.10 -10.63 -38.08
CA SER A 25 -37.45 -11.15 -38.41
C SER A 25 -37.50 -12.68 -38.52
N GLU A 26 -36.49 -13.30 -39.15
CA GLU A 26 -36.44 -14.76 -39.30
C GLU A 26 -35.81 -15.48 -38.10
N ASP A 27 -34.69 -14.97 -37.59
CA ASP A 27 -34.04 -15.53 -36.40
C ASP A 27 -34.60 -14.87 -35.12
N LYS A 28 -35.25 -15.67 -34.28
CA LYS A 28 -35.79 -15.22 -32.99
C LYS A 28 -34.81 -15.34 -31.84
N SER A 29 -33.73 -16.12 -32.00
CA SER A 29 -32.72 -16.30 -30.97
C SER A 29 -31.96 -14.99 -30.73
N TRP A 30 -31.42 -14.85 -29.52
CA TRP A 30 -30.57 -13.72 -29.15
C TRP A 30 -29.21 -14.21 -28.72
N SER A 31 -28.19 -13.68 -29.39
CA SER A 31 -26.80 -13.95 -29.09
C SER A 31 -26.01 -12.63 -28.97
N PRO A 32 -24.79 -12.67 -28.38
CA PRO A 32 -23.88 -11.53 -28.39
C PRO A 32 -23.63 -10.93 -29.79
N GLU A 33 -23.57 -11.77 -30.83
CA GLU A 33 -23.40 -11.34 -32.23
C GLU A 33 -24.60 -10.54 -32.74
N LYS A 34 -25.82 -10.98 -32.39
CA LYS A 34 -27.06 -10.27 -32.76
C LYS A 34 -27.15 -8.92 -32.06
N VAL A 35 -26.74 -8.84 -30.78
CA VAL A 35 -26.62 -7.56 -30.06
C VAL A 35 -25.59 -6.66 -30.75
N GLY A 36 -24.40 -7.17 -31.09
CA GLY A 36 -23.38 -6.40 -31.80
C GLY A 36 -23.83 -5.91 -33.18
N THR A 37 -24.61 -6.73 -33.89
CA THR A 37 -25.23 -6.40 -35.18
C THR A 37 -26.25 -5.29 -35.02
N ALA A 38 -27.12 -5.37 -34.01
CA ALA A 38 -28.10 -4.33 -33.68
C ALA A 38 -27.43 -2.99 -33.37
N ILE A 39 -26.42 -2.99 -32.49
CA ILE A 39 -25.64 -1.79 -32.15
C ILE A 39 -24.99 -1.21 -33.40
N THR A 40 -24.41 -2.07 -34.25
CA THR A 40 -23.75 -1.62 -35.48
C THR A 40 -24.75 -1.04 -36.47
N LEU A 41 -25.93 -1.62 -36.67
CA LEU A 41 -26.91 -1.07 -37.59
C LEU A 41 -27.56 0.23 -37.06
N GLN A 42 -27.82 0.32 -35.75
CA GLN A 42 -28.23 1.56 -35.10
C GLN A 42 -27.15 2.65 -35.25
N SER A 43 -25.87 2.25 -35.25
CA SER A 43 -24.74 3.17 -35.47
C SER A 43 -24.74 3.88 -36.82
N LEU A 44 -25.36 3.25 -37.81
CA LEU A 44 -25.39 3.74 -39.20
C LEU A 44 -26.51 4.76 -39.45
N GLY A 45 -27.35 5.06 -38.45
CA GLY A 45 -28.41 6.06 -38.55
C GLY A 45 -29.56 5.65 -39.47
N LEU A 46 -29.81 4.34 -39.62
CA LEU A 46 -30.92 3.83 -40.43
C LEU A 46 -32.27 4.18 -39.78
N ASP A 47 -33.15 4.86 -40.54
CA ASP A 47 -34.51 5.21 -40.12
C ASP A 47 -35.43 3.98 -40.21
N LYS A 48 -35.37 3.13 -39.19
CA LYS A 48 -36.16 1.90 -39.04
C LYS A 48 -36.84 1.88 -37.67
N ASP A 49 -37.97 1.19 -37.56
CA ASP A 49 -38.68 1.00 -36.30
C ASP A 49 -37.95 -0.02 -35.41
N TRP A 50 -36.87 0.42 -34.76
CA TRP A 50 -36.07 -0.39 -33.84
C TRP A 50 -36.90 -0.94 -32.67
N LYS A 51 -37.96 -0.25 -32.26
CA LYS A 51 -38.84 -0.74 -31.19
C LYS A 51 -39.61 -1.98 -31.64
N ALA A 52 -40.09 -2.01 -32.88
CA ALA A 52 -40.73 -3.20 -33.45
C ALA A 52 -39.72 -4.34 -33.65
N LEU A 53 -38.51 -4.04 -34.15
CA LEU A 53 -37.48 -5.04 -34.46
C LEU A 53 -36.86 -5.72 -33.23
N LEU A 54 -36.81 -5.03 -32.09
CA LEU A 54 -36.20 -5.54 -30.86
C LEU A 54 -37.24 -6.12 -29.88
N SER A 55 -38.53 -5.94 -30.16
CA SER A 55 -39.65 -6.54 -29.42
C SER A 55 -39.78 -8.04 -29.73
N PRO A 56 -40.16 -8.91 -28.78
CA PRO A 56 -40.69 -8.63 -27.44
C PRO A 56 -39.63 -8.48 -26.34
N ILE A 57 -38.37 -8.79 -26.64
CA ILE A 57 -37.29 -8.94 -25.66
C ILE A 57 -36.82 -7.58 -25.12
N PHE A 58 -36.75 -6.56 -25.98
CA PHE A 58 -36.42 -5.19 -25.62
C PHE A 58 -37.60 -4.24 -25.88
N LYS A 59 -38.58 -4.26 -24.97
CA LYS A 59 -39.87 -3.53 -25.10
C LYS A 59 -39.75 -2.02 -25.33
N GLN A 60 -38.65 -1.40 -24.90
CA GLN A 60 -38.42 0.04 -25.03
C GLN A 60 -37.68 0.43 -26.32
N GLY A 61 -37.20 -0.53 -27.12
CA GLY A 61 -36.45 -0.27 -28.35
C GLY A 61 -34.98 0.15 -28.14
N ASP A 62 -34.55 0.31 -26.89
CA ASP A 62 -33.17 0.62 -26.51
C ASP A 62 -32.55 -0.57 -25.75
N LEU A 63 -31.41 -1.08 -26.25
CA LEU A 63 -30.70 -2.23 -25.66
C LEU A 63 -30.11 -1.93 -24.27
N LEU A 64 -29.72 -0.67 -24.04
CA LEU A 64 -29.08 -0.20 -22.82
C LEU A 64 -30.04 0.52 -21.85
N ALA A 65 -31.35 0.37 -22.02
CA ALA A 65 -32.33 0.88 -21.06
C ALA A 65 -32.26 0.09 -19.75
N SER A 66 -32.47 0.75 -18.60
CA SER A 66 -32.37 0.08 -17.28
C SER A 66 -33.29 -1.15 -17.16
N SER A 67 -34.47 -1.13 -17.79
CA SER A 67 -35.39 -2.29 -17.81
C SER A 67 -34.87 -3.50 -18.60
N SER A 68 -33.91 -3.27 -19.49
CA SER A 68 -33.37 -4.25 -20.42
C SER A 68 -32.03 -4.84 -19.99
N LEU A 69 -31.37 -4.25 -18.98
CA LEU A 69 -30.05 -4.66 -18.52
C LEU A 69 -29.99 -6.11 -18.04
N ASN A 70 -30.99 -6.58 -17.29
CA ASN A 70 -31.04 -7.98 -16.83
C ASN A 70 -31.15 -8.97 -17.99
N THR A 71 -31.95 -8.62 -19.01
CA THR A 71 -32.09 -9.44 -20.22
C THR A 71 -30.80 -9.43 -21.01
N LEU A 72 -30.19 -8.25 -21.20
CA LEU A 72 -28.92 -8.09 -21.88
C LEU A 72 -27.80 -8.88 -21.17
N ALA A 73 -27.73 -8.83 -19.84
CA ALA A 73 -26.77 -9.57 -19.04
C ALA A 73 -26.84 -11.09 -19.28
N LYS A 74 -28.06 -11.64 -19.41
CA LYS A 74 -28.26 -13.06 -19.76
C LYS A 74 -27.72 -13.40 -21.15
N ILE A 75 -27.98 -12.55 -22.16
CA ILE A 75 -27.44 -12.73 -23.52
C ILE A 75 -25.92 -12.70 -23.49
N LEU A 76 -25.35 -11.69 -22.82
CA LEU A 76 -23.91 -11.44 -22.78
C LEU A 76 -23.14 -12.48 -21.96
N ARG A 77 -23.80 -13.16 -21.02
CA ARG A 77 -23.27 -14.32 -20.30
C ARG A 77 -23.29 -15.60 -21.14
N GLU A 78 -23.75 -15.52 -22.40
CA GLU A 78 -24.01 -16.67 -23.28
C GLU A 78 -24.93 -17.70 -22.61
N ALA A 79 -25.88 -17.21 -21.80
CA ALA A 79 -26.92 -18.04 -21.19
C ALA A 79 -28.18 -18.06 -22.06
N ASP A 80 -28.79 -19.24 -22.20
CA ASP A 80 -30.04 -19.39 -22.95
C ASP A 80 -31.14 -18.48 -22.41
N ILE A 81 -31.84 -17.78 -23.31
CA ILE A 81 -33.01 -16.95 -22.98
C ILE A 81 -34.26 -17.67 -23.50
N GLU A 82 -35.06 -18.18 -22.58
CA GLU A 82 -36.36 -18.74 -22.90
C GLU A 82 -37.39 -17.60 -23.10
N GLU A 83 -38.09 -17.62 -24.24
CA GLU A 83 -39.27 -16.78 -24.45
C GLU A 83 -40.44 -17.28 -23.58
N PRO A 84 -41.32 -16.38 -23.08
CA PRO A 84 -42.47 -16.77 -22.27
C PRO A 84 -43.55 -17.60 -22.98
N ASP A 85 -43.39 -17.93 -24.27
CA ASP A 85 -44.40 -18.63 -25.08
C ASP A 85 -43.84 -19.78 -25.97
N ALA A 86 -42.61 -20.24 -25.73
CA ALA A 86 -42.01 -21.31 -26.55
C ALA A 86 -42.39 -22.72 -26.06
N THR A 87 -43.41 -23.34 -26.67
CA THR A 87 -43.86 -24.73 -26.43
C THR A 87 -43.02 -25.82 -27.11
N ALA A 88 -41.72 -25.60 -27.32
CA ALA A 88 -40.85 -26.60 -27.91
C ALA A 88 -39.42 -26.54 -27.36
N SER A 89 -39.15 -27.43 -26.41
CA SER A 89 -37.81 -27.79 -25.94
C SER A 89 -37.04 -28.50 -27.06
N LYS A 90 -36.15 -27.77 -27.75
CA LYS A 90 -35.04 -28.38 -28.49
C LYS A 90 -33.86 -28.62 -27.55
N PRO A 91 -33.06 -29.68 -27.77
CA PRO A 91 -31.99 -30.06 -26.85
C PRO A 91 -30.93 -28.96 -26.79
N LYS A 92 -30.60 -28.61 -25.54
CA LYS A 92 -29.65 -27.60 -25.10
C LYS A 92 -28.25 -27.95 -25.59
N GLY A 93 -27.67 -27.13 -26.45
CA GLY A 93 -26.24 -27.14 -26.73
C GLY A 93 -25.62 -25.95 -26.03
N VAL A 94 -24.95 -26.17 -24.89
CA VAL A 94 -24.10 -25.14 -24.29
C VAL A 94 -23.08 -24.74 -25.35
N ALA A 95 -23.09 -23.47 -25.75
CA ALA A 95 -22.10 -22.97 -26.70
C ALA A 95 -20.69 -23.31 -26.17
N PRO A 96 -19.79 -23.86 -27.01
CA PRO A 96 -18.45 -24.23 -26.55
C PRO A 96 -17.76 -22.97 -26.02
N TRP A 97 -17.45 -22.97 -24.72
CA TRP A 97 -16.83 -21.85 -24.05
C TRP A 97 -15.51 -21.49 -24.74
N LYS A 98 -15.27 -20.18 -24.90
CA LYS A 98 -14.04 -19.64 -25.50
C LYS A 98 -13.39 -18.65 -24.54
N PRO A 99 -12.06 -18.64 -24.43
CA PRO A 99 -11.37 -17.71 -23.54
C PRO A 99 -11.48 -16.25 -24.02
N GLN A 100 -11.70 -16.01 -25.31
CA GLN A 100 -11.71 -14.67 -25.90
C GLN A 100 -12.99 -13.90 -25.54
N LEU A 101 -12.83 -12.70 -24.97
CA LEU A 101 -13.93 -11.76 -24.77
C LEU A 101 -14.62 -11.39 -26.11
N HIS A 102 -15.94 -11.55 -26.17
CA HIS A 102 -16.73 -11.26 -27.36
C HIS A 102 -16.66 -9.75 -27.74
N PHE A 103 -16.54 -9.45 -29.04
CA PHE A 103 -16.35 -8.07 -29.54
C PHE A 103 -17.47 -7.08 -29.16
N VAL A 104 -18.67 -7.60 -28.84
CA VAL A 104 -19.83 -6.79 -28.43
C VAL A 104 -19.52 -5.92 -27.21
N TRP A 105 -18.66 -6.37 -26.30
CA TRP A 105 -18.28 -5.60 -25.12
C TRP A 105 -17.55 -4.32 -25.49
N SER A 106 -16.66 -4.39 -26.48
CA SER A 106 -16.01 -3.18 -27.03
C SER A 106 -17.03 -2.22 -27.64
N LEU A 107 -18.04 -2.74 -28.36
CA LEU A 107 -19.11 -1.91 -28.93
C LEU A 107 -19.95 -1.24 -27.84
N ILE A 108 -20.28 -1.95 -26.76
CA ILE A 108 -21.03 -1.38 -25.64
C ILE A 108 -20.19 -0.30 -24.92
N LEU A 109 -18.89 -0.53 -24.72
CA LEU A 109 -17.99 0.49 -24.18
C LEU A 109 -17.92 1.71 -25.10
N ASP A 110 -17.90 1.54 -26.43
CA ASP A 110 -17.94 2.66 -27.38
C ASP A 110 -19.29 3.42 -27.33
N LEU A 111 -20.40 2.76 -26.97
CA LEU A 111 -21.66 3.45 -26.71
C LEU A 111 -21.61 4.28 -25.43
N TYR A 112 -20.88 3.79 -24.42
CA TYR A 112 -20.71 4.50 -23.15
C TYR A 112 -19.72 5.65 -23.24
N PHE A 113 -18.57 5.40 -23.85
CA PHE A 113 -17.41 6.26 -23.97
C PHE A 113 -16.96 6.28 -25.44
N PRO A 114 -17.67 7.04 -26.30
CA PRO A 114 -17.41 7.03 -27.73
C PRO A 114 -16.01 7.58 -28.04
N PRO A 115 -15.25 6.94 -28.94
CA PRO A 115 -14.06 7.55 -29.50
C PRO A 115 -14.45 8.83 -30.25
N GLU A 116 -13.59 9.86 -30.17
CA GLU A 116 -13.85 11.22 -30.65
C GLU A 116 -14.61 11.22 -31.99
N GLY A 117 -15.79 11.84 -32.02
CA GLY A 117 -16.60 12.02 -33.23
C GLY A 117 -17.62 10.92 -33.58
N THR A 118 -17.76 9.87 -32.77
CA THR A 118 -18.62 8.70 -33.11
C THR A 118 -19.88 8.55 -32.22
N ALA A 119 -20.26 9.59 -31.48
CA ALA A 119 -21.28 9.48 -30.45
C ALA A 119 -22.68 9.15 -31.02
N LEU A 120 -23.18 7.97 -30.69
CA LEU A 120 -24.56 7.58 -30.93
C LEU A 120 -25.49 8.21 -29.91
N LYS A 121 -26.55 8.88 -30.39
CA LYS A 121 -27.63 9.38 -29.54
C LYS A 121 -28.59 8.25 -29.21
N LEU A 122 -28.35 7.54 -28.13
CA LEU A 122 -29.35 6.67 -27.51
C LEU A 122 -30.33 7.50 -26.69
N THR A 123 -31.63 7.24 -26.84
CA THR A 123 -32.71 7.99 -26.17
C THR A 123 -32.88 7.62 -24.69
N HIS A 124 -32.75 6.34 -24.34
CA HIS A 124 -32.87 5.84 -22.97
C HIS A 124 -31.66 4.94 -22.63
N LYS A 125 -30.58 5.55 -22.13
CA LYS A 125 -29.35 4.86 -21.74
C LYS A 125 -29.19 4.87 -20.22
N ALA A 126 -29.09 3.68 -19.62
CA ALA A 126 -28.83 3.53 -18.19
C ALA A 126 -27.43 4.06 -17.83
N PRO A 127 -27.21 4.56 -16.59
CA PRO A 127 -25.88 4.91 -16.11
C PRO A 127 -24.87 3.77 -16.28
N PHE A 128 -23.62 4.08 -16.61
CA PHE A 128 -22.59 3.05 -16.83
C PHE A 128 -22.39 2.17 -15.59
N ALA A 129 -22.39 2.78 -14.40
CA ALA A 129 -22.30 2.06 -13.14
C ALA A 129 -23.40 1.02 -12.94
N GLU A 130 -24.64 1.33 -13.37
CA GLU A 130 -25.77 0.40 -13.30
C GLU A 130 -25.57 -0.76 -14.29
N PHE A 131 -25.15 -0.45 -15.52
CA PHE A 131 -24.80 -1.46 -16.52
C PHE A 131 -23.68 -2.38 -16.04
N PHE A 132 -22.57 -1.82 -15.56
CA PHE A 132 -21.41 -2.61 -15.13
C PHE A 132 -21.77 -3.51 -13.95
N ARG A 133 -22.52 -2.99 -12.97
CA ARG A 133 -23.01 -3.80 -11.85
C ARG A 133 -23.88 -4.97 -12.32
N ILE A 134 -24.89 -4.74 -13.17
CA ILE A 134 -25.84 -5.80 -13.56
C ILE A 134 -25.23 -6.78 -14.56
N ALA A 135 -24.54 -6.28 -15.59
CA ALA A 135 -24.06 -7.09 -16.70
C ALA A 135 -22.70 -7.75 -16.44
N VAL A 136 -21.91 -7.21 -15.51
CA VAL A 136 -20.55 -7.69 -15.21
C VAL A 136 -20.48 -8.21 -13.78
N ASP A 137 -20.72 -7.36 -12.77
CA ASP A 137 -20.51 -7.73 -11.37
C ASP A 137 -21.49 -8.81 -10.86
N ASP A 138 -22.78 -8.66 -11.13
CA ASP A 138 -23.84 -9.58 -10.71
C ASP A 138 -24.01 -10.78 -11.66
N SER A 139 -23.27 -10.81 -12.78
CA SER A 139 -23.49 -11.78 -13.87
C SER A 139 -22.26 -12.61 -14.22
N LEU A 140 -21.13 -11.96 -14.53
CA LEU A 140 -19.87 -12.64 -14.88
C LEU A 140 -19.01 -12.93 -13.65
N LEU A 141 -19.06 -12.02 -12.67
CA LEU A 141 -18.26 -12.07 -11.45
C LEU A 141 -19.08 -12.50 -10.22
N ALA A 142 -20.34 -12.92 -10.42
CA ALA A 142 -21.15 -13.42 -9.31
C ALA A 142 -20.44 -14.59 -8.62
N PRO A 143 -20.62 -14.79 -7.29
CA PRO A 143 -19.95 -15.86 -6.56
C PRO A 143 -20.14 -17.25 -7.21
N THR A 144 -21.34 -17.54 -7.68
CA THR A 144 -21.69 -18.82 -8.36
C THR A 144 -21.26 -18.89 -9.83
N SER A 145 -20.44 -17.96 -10.32
CA SER A 145 -19.97 -17.96 -11.71
C SER A 145 -18.75 -18.84 -11.86
N SER A 146 -18.72 -19.62 -12.94
CA SER A 146 -17.54 -20.43 -13.29
C SER A 146 -16.31 -19.56 -13.55
N ASP A 147 -15.13 -20.16 -13.40
CA ASP A 147 -13.84 -19.51 -13.67
C ASP A 147 -13.76 -18.94 -15.09
N GLY A 148 -14.35 -19.61 -16.07
CA GLY A 148 -14.40 -19.10 -17.44
C GLY A 148 -15.16 -17.77 -17.58
N ARG A 149 -16.19 -17.54 -16.76
CA ARG A 149 -16.94 -16.27 -16.73
C ARG A 149 -16.21 -15.21 -15.92
N LYS A 150 -15.62 -15.60 -14.78
CA LYS A 150 -14.76 -14.72 -13.97
C LYS A 150 -13.57 -14.22 -14.79
N LEU A 151 -12.98 -15.06 -15.64
CA LEU A 151 -11.94 -14.68 -16.61
C LEU A 151 -12.41 -13.58 -17.56
N TRP A 152 -13.59 -13.71 -18.19
CA TRP A 152 -14.17 -12.65 -19.01
C TRP A 152 -14.40 -11.37 -18.21
N GLY A 153 -14.81 -11.48 -16.95
CA GLY A 153 -14.91 -10.35 -16.03
C GLY A 153 -13.58 -9.61 -15.85
N PHE A 154 -12.47 -10.34 -15.65
CA PHE A 154 -11.12 -9.76 -15.56
C PHE A 154 -10.64 -9.14 -16.89
N GLU A 155 -10.89 -9.79 -18.02
CA GLU A 155 -10.55 -9.23 -19.34
C GLU A 155 -11.37 -7.96 -19.63
N LEU A 156 -12.66 -7.97 -19.30
CA LEU A 156 -13.53 -6.82 -19.46
C LEU A 156 -13.12 -5.66 -18.54
N PHE A 157 -12.69 -5.95 -17.31
CA PHE A 157 -12.14 -4.94 -16.42
C PHE A 157 -10.88 -4.30 -17.02
N ARG A 158 -9.94 -5.11 -17.53
CA ARG A 158 -8.72 -4.62 -18.21
C ARG A 158 -9.04 -3.76 -19.44
N LEU A 159 -10.07 -4.12 -20.19
CA LEU A 159 -10.55 -3.32 -21.31
C LEU A 159 -11.21 -2.03 -20.84
N SER A 160 -11.99 -2.09 -19.76
CA SER A 160 -12.74 -0.96 -19.21
C SER A 160 -11.80 0.09 -18.60
N VAL A 161 -10.79 -0.32 -17.84
CA VAL A 161 -9.87 0.61 -17.16
C VAL A 161 -9.08 1.50 -18.14
N GLN A 162 -8.88 1.04 -19.38
CA GLN A 162 -8.21 1.83 -20.43
C GLN A 162 -9.14 2.82 -21.16
N ARG A 163 -10.46 2.67 -21.04
CA ARG A 163 -11.46 3.44 -21.79
C ARG A 163 -12.33 4.35 -20.92
N VAL A 164 -12.55 3.95 -19.68
CA VAL A 164 -13.43 4.66 -18.74
C VAL A 164 -12.72 5.95 -18.27
N PRO A 165 -13.43 7.11 -18.26
CA PRO A 165 -12.87 8.35 -17.76
C PRO A 165 -12.59 8.27 -16.25
N ALA A 166 -11.64 9.06 -15.75
CA ALA A 166 -11.21 9.03 -14.34
C ALA A 166 -12.37 9.17 -13.33
N THR A 167 -13.42 9.92 -13.68
CA THR A 167 -14.61 10.12 -12.82
C THR A 167 -15.46 8.86 -12.63
N GLU A 168 -15.41 7.93 -13.59
CA GLU A 168 -16.19 6.69 -13.57
C GLU A 168 -15.33 5.47 -13.19
N LEU A 169 -14.00 5.59 -13.18
CA LEU A 169 -13.07 4.51 -12.81
C LEU A 169 -13.33 3.90 -11.43
N PRO A 170 -13.61 4.66 -10.35
CA PRO A 170 -13.92 4.05 -9.07
C PRO A 170 -15.15 3.12 -9.12
N ARG A 171 -16.06 3.33 -10.07
CA ARG A 171 -17.32 2.60 -10.16
C ARG A 171 -17.19 1.20 -10.75
N ILE A 172 -16.06 0.87 -11.37
CA ILE A 172 -15.78 -0.48 -11.89
C ILE A 172 -15.10 -1.39 -10.87
N PHE A 173 -14.64 -0.85 -9.73
CA PHE A 173 -14.15 -1.63 -8.58
C PHE A 173 -15.34 -2.10 -7.73
N THR A 174 -16.17 -2.94 -8.33
CA THR A 174 -17.42 -3.41 -7.73
C THR A 174 -17.19 -4.52 -6.69
N PRO A 175 -18.16 -4.79 -5.79
CA PRO A 175 -17.95 -5.72 -4.67
C PRO A 175 -17.57 -7.14 -5.09
N ASN A 176 -18.22 -7.72 -6.11
CA ASN A 176 -17.87 -9.10 -6.52
C ASN A 176 -16.55 -9.13 -7.29
N PHE A 177 -16.26 -8.10 -8.10
CA PHE A 177 -14.95 -7.91 -8.70
C PHE A 177 -13.85 -7.88 -7.64
N MET A 178 -13.95 -7.03 -6.63
CA MET A 178 -12.93 -6.91 -5.59
C MET A 178 -12.75 -8.23 -4.83
N ARG A 179 -13.84 -8.91 -4.47
CA ARG A 179 -13.80 -10.22 -3.80
C ARG A 179 -13.09 -11.27 -4.66
N SER A 180 -13.49 -11.41 -5.92
CA SER A 180 -12.91 -12.38 -6.84
C SER A 180 -11.43 -12.07 -7.11
N TRP A 181 -11.10 -10.79 -7.33
CA TRP A 181 -9.75 -10.38 -7.62
C TRP A 181 -8.80 -10.63 -6.44
N VAL A 182 -9.20 -10.24 -5.23
CA VAL A 182 -8.42 -10.51 -4.01
C VAL A 182 -8.24 -12.02 -3.78
N ASN A 183 -9.31 -12.81 -3.93
CA ASN A 183 -9.24 -14.27 -3.77
C ASN A 183 -8.21 -14.89 -4.74
N HIS A 184 -8.29 -14.56 -6.03
CA HIS A 184 -7.38 -15.11 -7.03
C HIS A 184 -5.96 -14.54 -6.97
N LEU A 185 -5.75 -13.35 -6.38
CA LEU A 185 -4.39 -12.86 -6.13
C LEU A 185 -3.72 -13.55 -4.92
N SER A 186 -4.50 -13.87 -3.88
CA SER A 186 -3.97 -14.32 -2.58
C SER A 186 -3.14 -15.61 -2.60
N ASN A 187 -3.38 -16.50 -3.58
CA ASN A 187 -2.67 -17.76 -3.72
C ASN A 187 -2.31 -18.03 -5.20
N PRO A 188 -1.03 -18.31 -5.51
CA PRO A 188 -0.58 -18.60 -6.88
C PRO A 188 -1.20 -19.84 -7.52
N ASP A 189 -1.69 -20.80 -6.74
CA ASP A 189 -2.28 -22.05 -7.24
C ASP A 189 -3.72 -21.86 -7.76
N ARG A 190 -4.33 -20.70 -7.50
CA ARG A 190 -5.68 -20.39 -7.99
C ARG A 190 -5.70 -20.34 -9.52
N TYR A 191 -6.70 -20.96 -10.12
CA TYR A 191 -6.81 -21.10 -11.59
C TYR A 191 -6.67 -19.77 -12.35
N LEU A 192 -7.31 -18.70 -11.85
CA LEU A 192 -7.27 -17.37 -12.46
C LEU A 192 -6.17 -16.45 -11.92
N HIS A 193 -5.19 -16.95 -11.17
CA HIS A 193 -4.13 -16.13 -10.59
C HIS A 193 -3.38 -15.30 -11.64
N LYS A 194 -3.02 -15.92 -12.77
CA LYS A 194 -2.37 -15.23 -13.90
C LYS A 194 -3.23 -14.09 -14.46
N ALA A 195 -4.53 -14.33 -14.62
CA ALA A 195 -5.45 -13.31 -15.10
C ALA A 195 -5.59 -12.16 -14.10
N ALA A 196 -5.70 -12.47 -12.80
CA ALA A 196 -5.74 -11.50 -11.72
C ALA A 196 -4.46 -10.64 -11.65
N ARG A 197 -3.28 -11.22 -11.88
CA ARG A 197 -2.02 -10.46 -11.99
C ARG A 197 -1.98 -9.55 -13.21
N LEU A 198 -2.56 -9.97 -14.33
CA LEU A 198 -2.69 -9.11 -15.52
C LEU A 198 -3.64 -7.93 -15.30
N VAL A 199 -4.61 -8.06 -14.38
CA VAL A 199 -5.43 -6.92 -13.93
C VAL A 199 -4.58 -5.94 -13.12
N ALA A 200 -3.81 -6.43 -12.15
CA ALA A 200 -2.94 -5.59 -11.33
C ALA A 200 -1.92 -4.81 -12.17
N SER A 201 -1.27 -5.47 -13.14
CA SER A 201 -0.28 -4.83 -14.02
C SER A 201 -0.87 -3.84 -15.03
N ALA A 202 -2.19 -3.87 -15.25
CA ALA A 202 -2.86 -2.93 -16.14
C ALA A 202 -3.12 -1.55 -15.49
N LEU A 203 -3.09 -1.44 -14.15
CA LEU A 203 -3.42 -0.20 -13.44
C LEU A 203 -2.33 0.89 -13.58
N PRO A 204 -1.03 0.61 -13.36
CA PRO A 204 0.00 1.65 -13.40
C PRO A 204 0.06 2.40 -14.74
N PRO A 205 0.02 1.75 -15.93
CA PRO A 205 0.00 2.46 -17.20
C PRO A 205 -1.19 3.41 -17.38
N VAL A 206 -2.36 3.07 -16.83
CA VAL A 206 -3.55 3.92 -16.90
C VAL A 206 -3.36 5.18 -16.04
N VAL A 207 -2.79 5.04 -14.85
CA VAL A 207 -2.50 6.19 -13.98
C VAL A 207 -1.41 7.08 -14.58
N THR A 208 -0.38 6.51 -15.19
CA THR A 208 0.65 7.30 -15.90
C THR A 208 0.05 8.07 -17.09
N ALA A 209 -0.87 7.45 -17.84
CA ALA A 209 -1.55 8.12 -18.96
C ALA A 209 -2.58 9.16 -18.51
N ASN A 210 -3.20 8.96 -17.33
CA ASN A 210 -4.20 9.85 -16.76
C ASN A 210 -3.98 10.02 -15.25
N PRO A 211 -3.13 10.99 -14.83
CA PRO A 211 -2.77 11.18 -13.43
C PRO A 211 -3.97 11.40 -12.49
N SER A 212 -5.06 11.98 -12.99
CA SER A 212 -6.29 12.21 -12.21
C SER A 212 -7.00 10.92 -11.76
N ALA A 213 -6.63 9.77 -12.33
CA ALA A 213 -7.14 8.46 -11.93
C ALA A 213 -6.42 7.87 -10.70
N GLY A 214 -5.21 8.33 -10.38
CA GLY A 214 -4.33 7.71 -9.38
C GLY A 214 -4.98 7.61 -8.00
N VAL A 215 -5.31 8.75 -7.39
CA VAL A 215 -5.92 8.79 -6.04
C VAL A 215 -7.26 8.04 -6.01
N PRO A 216 -8.23 8.26 -6.93
CA PRO A 216 -9.48 7.53 -6.89
C PRO A 216 -9.33 6.00 -6.97
N VAL A 217 -8.43 5.49 -7.81
CA VAL A 217 -8.15 4.04 -7.92
C VAL A 217 -7.49 3.53 -6.64
N LEU A 218 -6.47 4.23 -6.15
CA LEU A 218 -5.77 3.87 -4.92
C LEU A 218 -6.74 3.75 -3.74
N LEU A 219 -7.66 4.71 -3.59
CA LEU A 219 -8.65 4.67 -2.53
C LEU A 219 -9.60 3.49 -2.64
N GLN A 220 -9.95 2.99 -3.84
CA GLN A 220 -10.77 1.76 -3.97
C GLN A 220 -10.04 0.52 -3.45
N LEU A 221 -8.73 0.42 -3.68
CA LEU A 221 -7.91 -0.69 -3.19
C LEU A 221 -7.85 -0.68 -1.66
N LEU A 222 -7.64 0.50 -1.07
CA LEU A 222 -7.46 0.67 0.37
C LEU A 222 -8.76 0.67 1.16
N GLN A 223 -9.88 1.11 0.58
CA GLN A 223 -11.20 1.10 1.24
C GLN A 223 -11.74 -0.31 1.47
N THR A 224 -11.44 -1.24 0.57
CA THR A 224 -11.95 -2.63 0.69
C THR A 224 -11.11 -3.42 1.68
N HIS A 225 -9.78 -3.23 1.63
CA HIS A 225 -8.83 -3.84 2.55
C HIS A 225 -7.69 -2.85 2.79
N GLY A 226 -7.55 -2.30 4.01
CA GLY A 226 -6.49 -1.34 4.33
C GLY A 226 -5.07 -1.85 4.03
N HIS A 227 -4.89 -3.16 3.89
CA HIS A 227 -3.61 -3.79 3.53
C HIS A 227 -3.74 -4.68 2.29
N PHE A 228 -4.22 -4.12 1.17
CA PHE A 228 -4.41 -4.85 -0.09
C PHE A 228 -3.18 -5.68 -0.51
N ASP A 229 -1.99 -5.07 -0.53
CA ASP A 229 -0.74 -5.72 -0.95
C ASP A 229 -0.37 -6.90 -0.03
N ARG A 230 -0.55 -6.75 1.28
CA ARG A 230 -0.33 -7.84 2.26
C ARG A 230 -1.32 -9.00 2.06
N LEU A 231 -2.59 -8.68 1.82
CA LEU A 231 -3.64 -9.69 1.63
C LEU A 231 -3.46 -10.46 0.33
N THR A 232 -2.99 -9.77 -0.71
CA THR A 232 -2.84 -10.32 -2.06
C THR A 232 -1.45 -10.86 -2.34
N LYS A 233 -0.47 -10.62 -1.45
CA LYS A 233 0.95 -10.90 -1.68
C LYS A 233 1.45 -10.29 -3.00
N THR A 234 1.05 -9.04 -3.25
CA THR A 234 1.44 -8.28 -4.44
C THR A 234 1.98 -6.91 -4.06
N LYS A 235 2.60 -6.22 -5.03
CA LYS A 235 3.04 -4.81 -4.93
C LYS A 235 2.12 -3.89 -5.72
N THR A 236 0.82 -4.14 -5.72
CA THR A 236 -0.12 -3.42 -6.59
C THR A 236 -0.26 -1.98 -6.16
N VAL A 237 -0.45 -1.74 -4.86
CA VAL A 237 -0.54 -0.38 -4.28
C VAL A 237 0.80 0.33 -4.41
N GLU A 238 1.90 -0.36 -4.11
CA GLU A 238 3.25 0.19 -4.25
C GLU A 238 3.56 0.63 -5.71
N SER A 239 3.26 -0.23 -6.69
CA SER A 239 3.46 0.06 -8.11
C SER A 239 2.55 1.19 -8.60
N LEU A 240 1.33 1.27 -8.07
CA LEU A 240 0.39 2.35 -8.40
C LEU A 240 0.91 3.70 -7.91
N LEU A 241 1.41 3.76 -6.67
CA LEU A 241 2.00 4.98 -6.09
C LEU A 241 3.25 5.41 -6.83
N ALA A 242 4.11 4.48 -7.26
CA ALA A 242 5.28 4.79 -8.08
C ALA A 242 4.92 5.35 -9.47
N ALA A 243 3.74 4.99 -10.01
CA ALA A 243 3.25 5.49 -11.29
C ALA A 243 2.52 6.84 -11.20
N MET A 244 2.22 7.33 -10.00
CA MET A 244 1.57 8.62 -9.77
C MET A 244 2.54 9.78 -9.95
N ASP A 245 2.01 10.94 -10.34
CA ASP A 245 2.78 12.18 -10.36
C ASP A 245 2.85 12.83 -8.96
N VAL A 246 3.69 13.86 -8.83
CA VAL A 246 3.88 14.57 -7.56
C VAL A 246 2.56 15.09 -7.01
N ASN A 247 1.67 15.62 -7.86
CA ASN A 247 0.38 16.16 -7.43
C ASN A 247 -0.52 15.06 -6.85
N GLY A 248 -0.59 13.89 -7.49
CA GLY A 248 -1.35 12.75 -6.98
C GLY A 248 -0.83 12.27 -5.62
N VAL A 249 0.49 12.23 -5.43
CA VAL A 249 1.10 11.86 -4.13
C VAL A 249 0.74 12.91 -3.06
N GLU A 250 0.79 14.20 -3.37
CA GLU A 250 0.37 15.26 -2.45
C GLU A 250 -1.12 15.20 -2.09
N GLU A 251 -1.97 14.88 -3.06
CA GLU A 251 -3.41 14.69 -2.83
C GLU A 251 -3.66 13.46 -1.94
N TYR A 252 -2.92 12.36 -2.15
CA TYR A 252 -2.99 11.19 -1.28
C TYR A 252 -2.53 11.48 0.15
N VAL A 253 -1.41 12.20 0.33
CA VAL A 253 -0.95 12.66 1.66
C VAL A 253 -2.03 13.52 2.34
N SER A 254 -2.68 14.39 1.58
CA SER A 254 -3.76 15.24 2.11
C SER A 254 -4.97 14.42 2.56
N HIS A 255 -5.35 13.39 1.78
CA HIS A 255 -6.41 12.45 2.16
C HIS A 255 -6.05 11.65 3.42
N LEU A 256 -4.82 11.15 3.54
CA LEU A 256 -4.35 10.45 4.74
C LEU A 256 -4.41 11.34 5.99
N VAL A 257 -4.02 12.61 5.86
CA VAL A 257 -4.14 13.57 6.95
C VAL A 257 -5.59 13.81 7.34
N GLU A 258 -6.50 13.99 6.36
CA GLU A 258 -7.92 14.15 6.66
C GLU A 258 -8.47 12.94 7.44
N LEU A 259 -8.10 11.73 7.02
CA LEU A 259 -8.49 10.48 7.67
C LEU A 259 -7.95 10.38 9.11
N ALA A 260 -6.69 10.79 9.36
CA ALA A 260 -6.11 10.77 10.70
C ALA A 260 -6.73 11.84 11.64
N LEU A 261 -7.06 13.01 11.09
CA LEU A 261 -7.69 14.10 11.84
C LEU A 261 -9.16 13.79 12.17
N LYS A 262 -9.88 13.15 11.24
CA LYS A 262 -11.29 12.78 11.39
C LYS A 262 -11.50 11.32 10.95
N PRO A 263 -11.11 10.34 11.78
CA PRO A 263 -11.41 8.94 11.52
C PRO A 263 -12.92 8.79 11.39
N SER A 264 -13.40 8.44 10.19
CA SER A 264 -14.85 8.36 9.94
C SER A 264 -15.41 7.12 10.62
N SER A 265 -16.48 7.25 11.39
CA SER A 265 -17.23 6.11 11.96
C SER A 265 -18.04 5.33 10.92
N LYS A 266 -17.69 5.41 9.63
CA LYS A 266 -18.42 4.72 8.56
C LYS A 266 -17.95 3.28 8.43
N ALA A 267 -18.17 2.51 9.48
CA ALA A 267 -18.25 1.07 9.32
C ALA A 267 -19.60 0.71 8.69
N SER A 268 -19.55 -0.16 7.70
CA SER A 268 -20.64 -1.06 7.39
C SER A 268 -21.11 -1.75 8.68
N ALA A 269 -22.38 -1.53 9.04
CA ALA A 269 -23.18 -2.30 9.99
C ALA A 269 -22.41 -3.16 11.03
N GLY A 270 -21.94 -2.57 12.13
CA GLY A 270 -21.80 -3.28 13.41
C GLY A 270 -20.50 -3.16 14.21
N GLU A 271 -19.40 -2.69 13.63
CA GLU A 271 -18.12 -2.53 14.35
C GLU A 271 -17.67 -1.06 14.34
N GLU A 272 -17.65 -0.39 15.50
CA GLU A 272 -17.00 0.93 15.58
C GLU A 272 -15.49 0.72 15.37
N GLU A 273 -14.96 1.09 14.21
CA GLU A 273 -13.50 1.12 14.01
C GLU A 273 -12.86 2.06 15.03
N ASP A 274 -11.89 1.55 15.80
CA ASP A 274 -11.14 2.35 16.76
C ASP A 274 -10.38 3.46 16.00
N PRO A 275 -10.61 4.75 16.33
CA PRO A 275 -9.86 5.88 15.78
C PRO A 275 -8.33 5.70 15.86
N SER A 276 -7.84 4.96 16.86
CA SER A 276 -6.42 4.65 17.02
C SER A 276 -5.92 3.73 15.91
N SER A 277 -6.67 2.69 15.52
CA SER A 277 -6.32 1.77 14.43
C SER A 277 -6.20 2.51 13.09
N THR A 278 -7.14 3.40 12.79
CA THR A 278 -7.06 4.25 11.58
C THR A 278 -5.80 5.11 11.57
N ARG A 279 -5.45 5.71 12.71
CA ARG A 279 -4.26 6.57 12.83
C ARG A 279 -2.97 5.80 12.70
N ILE A 280 -2.89 4.60 13.29
CA ILE A 280 -1.75 3.69 13.16
C ILE A 280 -1.56 3.33 11.69
N TRP A 281 -2.65 2.94 11.02
CA TRP A 281 -2.64 2.65 9.60
C TRP A 281 -2.14 3.84 8.77
N VAL A 282 -2.60 5.06 9.04
CA VAL A 282 -2.11 6.27 8.37
C VAL A 282 -0.59 6.47 8.59
N ALA A 283 -0.09 6.25 9.80
CA ALA A 283 1.34 6.37 10.10
C ALA A 283 2.18 5.33 9.33
N ASP A 284 1.66 4.12 9.15
CA ASP A 284 2.27 3.09 8.30
C ASP A 284 2.31 3.52 6.84
N GLN A 285 1.21 4.09 6.32
CA GLN A 285 1.16 4.60 4.95
C GLN A 285 2.19 5.71 4.70
N PHE A 286 2.36 6.66 5.64
CA PHE A 286 3.39 7.68 5.53
C PHE A 286 4.80 7.10 5.46
N THR A 287 5.06 6.05 6.24
CA THR A 287 6.36 5.39 6.25
C THR A 287 6.61 4.66 4.93
N MET A 288 5.58 4.00 4.38
CA MET A 288 5.65 3.33 3.08
C MET A 288 5.94 4.33 1.94
N LEU A 289 5.33 5.52 1.97
CA LEU A 289 5.58 6.57 0.99
C LEU A 289 7.05 7.02 0.98
N ILE A 290 7.67 7.15 2.17
CA ILE A 290 9.06 7.60 2.30
C ILE A 290 10.07 6.50 1.97
N ARG A 291 9.76 5.24 2.31
CA ARG A 291 10.61 4.07 2.02
C ARG A 291 10.66 3.70 0.55
N ASN A 292 9.58 3.90 -0.20
CA ASN A 292 9.57 3.54 -1.60
C ASN A 292 10.29 4.60 -2.46
N GLY A 293 11.56 4.33 -2.78
CA GLY A 293 12.39 5.18 -3.62
C GLY A 293 11.92 5.35 -5.07
N ALA A 294 10.94 4.57 -5.55
CA ALA A 294 10.34 4.75 -6.87
C ALA A 294 9.28 5.87 -6.89
N ILE A 295 8.76 6.28 -5.74
CA ILE A 295 7.80 7.38 -5.64
C ILE A 295 8.52 8.71 -5.86
N PRO A 296 7.94 9.67 -6.62
CA PRO A 296 8.51 11.00 -6.80
C PRO A 296 8.77 11.72 -5.46
N ASN A 297 9.99 11.64 -4.95
CA ASN A 297 10.38 12.24 -3.68
C ASN A 297 10.61 13.74 -3.84
N THR A 298 9.72 14.56 -3.27
CA THR A 298 9.89 16.02 -3.24
C THR A 298 9.91 16.51 -1.80
N ASP A 299 10.80 17.47 -1.54
CA ASP A 299 10.98 18.02 -0.19
C ASP A 299 9.67 18.54 0.43
N ALA A 300 8.75 19.03 -0.41
CA ALA A 300 7.49 19.62 0.02
C ALA A 300 6.56 18.60 0.72
N TRP A 301 6.28 17.47 0.08
CA TRP A 301 5.39 16.46 0.67
C TRP A 301 6.08 15.66 1.77
N VAL A 302 7.39 15.42 1.68
CA VAL A 302 8.15 14.78 2.77
C VAL A 302 8.12 15.66 4.02
N THR A 303 8.36 16.96 3.88
CA THR A 303 8.27 17.90 5.01
C THR A 303 6.87 17.91 5.62
N LYS A 304 5.81 17.94 4.78
CA LYS A 304 4.41 17.82 5.22
C LYS A 304 4.19 16.57 6.07
N VAL A 305 4.69 15.40 5.65
CA VAL A 305 4.58 14.13 6.38
C VAL A 305 5.34 14.18 7.72
N LEU A 306 6.61 14.61 7.70
CA LEU A 306 7.44 14.70 8.90
C LEU A 306 6.85 15.68 9.92
N ASP A 307 6.38 16.85 9.48
CA ASP A 307 5.73 17.85 10.33
C ASP A 307 4.43 17.32 10.95
N PHE A 308 3.68 16.48 10.24
CA PHE A 308 2.46 15.86 10.74
C PHE A 308 2.77 14.82 11.82
N LEU A 309 3.71 13.92 11.54
CA LEU A 309 4.17 12.91 12.49
C LEU A 309 4.75 13.55 13.75
N LEU A 310 5.55 14.60 13.60
CA LEU A 310 6.14 15.36 14.70
C LEU A 310 5.08 16.04 15.56
N LEU A 311 4.16 16.79 14.94
CA LEU A 311 3.12 17.53 15.65
C LEU A 311 2.24 16.57 16.46
N HIS A 312 1.74 15.51 15.82
CA HIS A 312 0.81 14.59 16.48
C HIS A 312 1.52 13.55 17.36
N GLY A 313 2.82 13.31 17.20
CA GLY A 313 3.63 12.47 18.07
C GLY A 313 3.97 13.14 19.41
N LEU A 314 4.41 14.40 19.40
CA LEU A 314 4.94 15.10 20.59
C LEU A 314 4.07 16.20 21.16
N PHE A 315 3.13 16.76 20.37
CA PHE A 315 2.39 17.95 20.76
C PHE A 315 0.87 17.74 20.81
N GLY A 316 0.23 18.48 21.69
CA GLY A 316 -1.20 18.76 21.67
C GLY A 316 -1.48 20.12 21.02
N ILE A 317 -2.57 20.24 20.28
CA ILE A 317 -3.02 21.51 19.71
C ILE A 317 -3.99 22.17 20.69
N ARG A 318 -3.58 23.29 21.30
CA ARG A 318 -4.43 24.10 22.19
C ARG A 318 -5.46 24.91 21.41
N LYS A 319 -5.03 25.53 20.31
CA LYS A 319 -5.83 26.44 19.48
C LYS A 319 -5.38 26.37 18.03
N LYS A 320 -6.34 26.54 17.11
CA LYS A 320 -6.05 26.65 15.67
C LYS A 320 -5.17 27.87 15.39
N ASN A 321 -4.22 27.72 14.48
CA ASN A 321 -3.36 28.81 13.99
C ASN A 321 -3.33 28.83 12.47
N GLU A 322 -4.31 29.50 11.85
CA GLU A 322 -4.43 29.62 10.38
C GLU A 322 -3.25 30.33 9.71
N LYS A 323 -2.39 31.02 10.49
CA LYS A 323 -1.22 31.76 9.98
C LYS A 323 0.08 30.97 10.13
N SER A 324 0.04 29.78 10.73
CA SER A 324 1.25 28.97 10.90
C SER A 324 1.73 28.45 9.55
N ASN A 325 3.06 28.40 9.38
CA ASN A 325 3.71 27.69 8.28
C ASN A 325 3.42 26.18 8.33
N ASN A 326 3.21 25.64 9.53
CA ASN A 326 2.74 24.27 9.71
C ASN A 326 1.21 24.25 9.52
N GLN A 327 0.80 23.86 8.32
CA GLN A 327 -0.61 23.82 7.90
C GLN A 327 -1.48 22.88 8.76
N TRP A 328 -0.88 21.95 9.50
CA TRP A 328 -1.61 21.00 10.34
C TRP A 328 -2.16 21.65 11.61
N LEU A 329 -1.66 22.83 11.99
CA LEU A 329 -2.23 23.64 13.07
C LEU A 329 -3.53 24.36 12.68
N HIS A 330 -3.95 24.29 11.42
CA HIS A 330 -5.18 24.94 10.95
C HIS A 330 -6.42 24.15 11.38
N ASN A 331 -6.27 22.85 11.66
CA ASN A 331 -7.34 21.94 12.03
C ASN A 331 -7.08 21.31 13.40
N LEU A 332 -8.16 20.92 14.08
CA LEU A 332 -8.10 20.19 15.35
C LEU A 332 -8.48 18.73 15.06
N PRO A 333 -7.75 17.75 15.61
CA PRO A 333 -8.12 16.35 15.49
C PRO A 333 -9.38 16.06 16.32
N GLU A 334 -10.30 15.30 15.75
CA GLU A 334 -11.57 14.88 16.36
C GLU A 334 -11.72 13.36 16.17
N PRO A 335 -11.58 12.52 17.23
CA PRO A 335 -11.23 12.84 18.62
C PRO A 335 -9.75 13.24 18.81
N ALA A 336 -9.31 13.59 20.02
CA ALA A 336 -7.87 13.82 20.27
C ALA A 336 -7.04 12.54 20.04
N PHE A 337 -5.74 12.71 19.76
CA PHE A 337 -4.80 11.58 19.62
C PHE A 337 -4.55 10.91 20.98
N SER A 338 -4.73 9.59 21.03
CA SER A 338 -4.43 8.72 22.18
C SER A 338 -2.92 8.53 22.34
N ASP A 339 -2.47 8.22 23.56
CA ASP A 339 -1.04 8.03 23.85
C ASP A 339 -0.43 6.85 23.08
N SER A 340 -1.20 5.80 22.81
CA SER A 340 -0.78 4.67 21.96
C SER A 340 -0.51 5.12 20.51
N ALA A 341 -1.44 5.88 19.91
CA ALA A 341 -1.24 6.43 18.57
C ALA A 341 -0.05 7.39 18.53
N ARG A 342 0.15 8.20 19.58
CA ARG A 342 1.29 9.12 19.69
C ARG A 342 2.63 8.39 19.72
N SER A 343 2.74 7.29 20.48
CA SER A 343 3.94 6.45 20.49
C SER A 343 4.25 5.90 19.09
N VAL A 344 3.24 5.39 18.37
CA VAL A 344 3.40 4.93 16.98
C VAL A 344 3.86 6.06 16.05
N TYR A 345 3.33 7.27 16.19
CA TYR A 345 3.73 8.42 15.37
C TYR A 345 5.21 8.80 15.58
N ARG A 346 5.69 8.74 16.83
CA ARG A 346 7.11 8.96 17.16
C ARG A 346 8.00 7.86 16.57
N ALA A 347 7.61 6.60 16.73
CA ALA A 347 8.33 5.46 16.16
C ALA A 347 8.41 5.52 14.62
N ARG A 348 7.30 5.88 13.95
CA ARG A 348 7.27 6.06 12.49
C ARG A 348 8.05 7.27 12.03
N LEU A 349 8.07 8.37 12.80
CA LEU A 349 8.96 9.51 12.52
C LEU A 349 10.44 9.10 12.57
N LEU A 350 10.86 8.32 13.57
CA LEU A 350 12.22 7.77 13.64
C LEU A 350 12.52 6.85 12.45
N SER A 351 11.58 5.99 12.06
CA SER A 351 11.76 5.14 10.88
C SER A 351 11.89 5.95 9.59
N CYS A 352 11.09 7.01 9.41
CA CYS A 352 11.19 7.90 8.25
C CYS A 352 12.54 8.62 8.24
N LEU A 353 13.02 9.08 9.39
CA LEU A 353 14.34 9.71 9.50
C LEU A 353 15.48 8.72 9.24
N ALA A 354 15.36 7.46 9.66
CA ALA A 354 16.36 6.42 9.40
C ALA A 354 16.56 6.21 7.89
N GLU A 355 15.43 6.07 7.19
CA GLU A 355 15.36 5.94 5.75
C GLU A 355 15.94 7.18 5.04
N LEU A 356 15.42 8.37 5.37
CA LEU A 356 15.88 9.63 4.80
C LEU A 356 17.37 9.92 5.06
N THR A 357 17.92 9.45 6.19
CA THR A 357 19.35 9.57 6.52
C THR A 357 20.21 8.73 5.58
N SER A 358 19.68 7.62 5.07
CA SER A 358 20.38 6.72 4.14
C SER A 358 20.13 7.08 2.66
N GLN A 359 19.06 7.83 2.37
CA GLN A 359 18.71 8.24 1.01
C GLN A 359 19.69 9.26 0.41
N THR A 360 19.97 9.11 -0.88
CA THR A 360 20.83 10.01 -1.65
C THR A 360 20.02 11.01 -2.46
N THR A 361 20.22 12.30 -2.20
CA THR A 361 19.54 13.41 -2.89
C THR A 361 20.51 14.14 -3.80
N THR A 362 20.01 14.68 -4.92
CA THR A 362 20.79 15.56 -5.79
C THR A 362 20.58 17.03 -5.40
N VAL A 363 21.65 17.68 -4.94
CA VAL A 363 21.64 19.08 -4.50
C VAL A 363 22.24 19.95 -5.60
N LYS A 364 21.51 21.01 -6.01
CA LYS A 364 22.01 21.99 -6.99
C LYS A 364 22.96 22.98 -6.31
N LYS A 365 24.21 23.02 -6.75
CA LYS A 365 25.24 23.97 -6.30
C LYS A 365 25.61 24.93 -7.44
N GLY A 366 24.79 25.97 -7.63
CA GLY A 366 24.94 26.95 -8.71
C GLY A 366 24.19 26.56 -9.99
N GLU A 367 24.39 27.32 -11.08
CA GLU A 367 23.63 27.16 -12.33
C GLU A 367 23.88 25.83 -13.07
N ASP A 368 25.01 25.15 -12.85
CA ASP A 368 25.42 24.00 -13.70
C ASP A 368 26.13 22.83 -12.96
N LYS A 369 26.14 22.81 -11.62
CA LYS A 369 26.77 21.72 -10.83
C LYS A 369 25.78 21.08 -9.88
N THR A 370 25.54 19.79 -10.03
CA THR A 370 24.77 18.96 -9.08
C THR A 370 25.72 18.08 -8.27
N ILE A 371 25.52 18.02 -6.96
CA ILE A 371 26.26 17.13 -6.05
C ILE A 371 25.27 16.13 -5.46
N ARG A 372 25.61 14.84 -5.48
CA ARG A 372 24.87 13.82 -4.74
C ARG A 372 25.28 13.88 -3.28
N ARG A 373 24.31 13.93 -2.37
CA ARG A 373 24.55 14.00 -0.94
C ARG A 373 23.52 13.18 -0.20
N VAL A 374 24.01 12.41 0.77
CA VAL A 374 23.22 11.50 1.58
C VAL A 374 22.58 12.26 2.74
N GLY A 375 21.35 11.90 3.12
CA GLY A 375 20.73 12.40 4.34
C GLY A 375 20.16 13.83 4.28
N CYS A 376 20.04 14.43 3.10
CA CYS A 376 19.66 15.83 2.95
C CYS A 376 18.53 16.07 1.95
N ALA A 377 17.85 17.20 2.13
CA ALA A 377 16.86 17.74 1.20
C ALA A 377 17.55 18.39 -0.02
N ALA A 378 16.77 18.80 -1.03
CA ALA A 378 17.29 19.40 -2.26
C ALA A 378 17.98 20.75 -2.04
N ASP A 379 17.71 21.43 -0.93
CA ASP A 379 18.41 22.64 -0.48
C ASP A 379 19.76 22.36 0.21
N GLY A 380 20.08 21.08 0.44
CA GLY A 380 21.30 20.63 1.10
C GLY A 380 21.25 20.66 2.62
N GLU A 381 20.11 20.94 3.24
CA GLU A 381 19.95 20.83 4.68
C GLU A 381 19.61 19.39 5.10
N LEU A 382 20.16 18.92 6.22
CA LEU A 382 19.92 17.57 6.72
C LEU A 382 18.45 17.41 7.17
N TRP A 383 17.83 16.28 6.84
CA TRP A 383 16.44 15.99 7.24
C TRP A 383 16.26 16.01 8.76
N ALA A 384 17.22 15.44 9.50
CA ALA A 384 17.25 15.49 10.95
C ALA A 384 17.26 16.95 11.48
N PHE A 385 18.03 17.83 10.86
CA PHE A 385 18.06 19.24 11.26
C PHE A 385 16.74 19.96 10.93
N LYS A 386 16.11 19.68 9.78
CA LYS A 386 14.80 20.23 9.44
C LYS A 386 13.72 19.86 10.47
N VAL A 387 13.64 18.58 10.84
CA VAL A 387 12.69 18.10 11.86
C VAL A 387 12.99 18.73 13.23
N LEU A 388 14.27 18.84 13.61
CA LEU A 388 14.67 19.51 14.84
C LEU A 388 14.24 20.99 14.85
N MET A 389 14.38 21.71 13.74
CA MET A 389 13.91 23.09 13.64
C MET A 389 12.39 23.20 13.67
N GLY A 390 11.67 22.26 13.06
CA GLY A 390 10.21 22.13 13.19
C GLY A 390 9.78 21.97 14.65
N LEU A 391 10.49 21.13 15.40
CA LEU A 391 10.27 20.90 16.83
C LEU A 391 10.46 22.19 17.64
N VAL A 392 11.58 22.89 17.44
CA VAL A 392 11.87 24.16 18.11
C VAL A 392 10.82 25.22 17.80
N ASN A 393 10.33 25.28 16.56
CA ASN A 393 9.28 26.22 16.17
C ASN A 393 7.95 25.90 16.85
N LEU A 394 7.60 24.62 17.00
CA LEU A 394 6.41 24.18 17.73
C LEU A 394 6.51 24.49 19.22
N GLU A 395 7.68 24.31 19.86
CA GLU A 395 7.87 24.67 21.27
C GLU A 395 7.77 26.18 21.52
N LYS A 396 8.27 27.00 20.59
CA LYS A 396 8.13 28.46 20.67
C LYS A 396 6.69 28.94 20.56
N ASP A 397 5.82 28.21 19.86
CA ASP A 397 4.40 28.55 19.69
C ASP A 397 3.50 28.09 20.86
N THR A 398 3.90 28.44 22.08
CA THR A 398 3.19 28.11 23.35
C THR A 398 1.72 28.56 23.39
N LYS A 399 1.29 29.44 22.49
CA LYS A 399 -0.10 29.89 22.38
C LYS A 399 -1.01 28.85 21.72
N HIS A 400 -0.47 28.07 20.78
CA HIS A 400 -1.24 27.15 19.95
C HIS A 400 -0.88 25.69 20.18
N THR A 401 0.33 25.39 20.68
CA THR A 401 0.82 24.04 20.95
C THR A 401 1.10 23.83 22.44
N ILE A 402 1.17 22.56 22.84
CA ILE A 402 1.68 22.13 24.14
C ILE A 402 2.50 20.87 23.93
N ARG A 403 3.72 20.82 24.47
CA ARG A 403 4.51 19.59 24.51
C ARG A 403 3.91 18.65 25.56
N LEU A 404 3.68 17.39 25.19
CA LEU A 404 3.05 16.40 26.05
C LEU A 404 4.10 15.44 26.63
N GLY A 405 3.75 14.78 27.75
CA GLY A 405 4.57 13.70 28.32
C GLY A 405 5.75 14.13 29.19
N ILE A 406 5.85 15.40 29.59
CA ILE A 406 7.00 15.93 30.34
C ILE A 406 6.53 16.74 31.54
N LYS A 407 7.23 16.60 32.67
CA LYS A 407 6.99 17.39 33.88
C LYS A 407 7.70 18.75 33.77
N ASP A 408 7.17 19.77 34.45
CA ASP A 408 7.68 21.15 34.35
C ASP A 408 9.16 21.34 34.76
N GLU A 409 9.70 20.46 35.62
CA GLU A 409 11.11 20.49 36.03
C GLU A 409 12.02 19.93 34.92
N ASP A 410 11.71 18.71 34.45
CA ASP A 410 12.41 18.04 33.34
C ASP A 410 12.37 18.88 32.04
N ALA A 411 11.27 19.58 31.79
CA ALA A 411 11.10 20.43 30.61
C ALA A 411 12.16 21.55 30.51
N LYS A 412 12.59 22.13 31.64
CA LYS A 412 13.59 23.21 31.64
C LYS A 412 14.99 22.70 31.41
N GLU A 413 15.31 21.54 31.96
CA GLU A 413 16.61 20.90 31.76
C GLU A 413 16.77 20.50 30.30
N GLU A 414 15.76 19.84 29.73
CA GLU A 414 15.73 19.53 28.30
C GLU A 414 15.77 20.77 27.40
N GLU A 415 15.08 21.85 27.78
CA GLU A 415 15.13 23.12 27.06
C GLU A 415 16.56 23.70 27.04
N SER A 416 17.24 23.67 28.19
CA SER A 416 18.60 24.17 28.31
C SER A 416 19.61 23.33 27.51
N LEU A 417 19.42 22.01 27.51
CA LEU A 417 20.25 21.06 26.78
C LEU A 417 20.04 21.22 25.27
N ARG A 418 18.78 21.33 24.81
CA ARG A 418 18.41 21.65 23.43
C ARG A 418 19.08 22.95 22.97
N ASP A 419 18.99 24.03 23.75
CA ASP A 419 19.60 25.32 23.40
C ASP A 419 21.13 25.27 23.38
N ARG A 420 21.76 24.43 24.23
CA ARG A 420 23.20 24.15 24.15
C ARG A 420 23.54 23.40 22.86
N THR A 421 22.77 22.39 22.49
CA THR A 421 22.94 21.62 21.24
C THR A 421 22.79 22.48 20.00
N LEU A 422 21.75 23.32 19.93
CA LEU A 422 21.55 24.23 18.81
C LEU A 422 22.70 25.23 18.68
N ARG A 423 23.20 25.78 19.79
CA ARG A 423 24.38 26.66 19.79
C ARG A 423 25.65 25.93 19.33
N ALA A 424 25.82 24.66 19.66
CA ALA A 424 26.93 23.85 19.16
C ALA A 424 26.82 23.65 17.64
N ILE A 425 25.63 23.29 17.14
CA ILE A 425 25.37 23.15 15.69
C ILE A 425 25.62 24.47 14.94
N GLU A 426 25.15 25.61 15.46
CA GLU A 426 25.41 26.92 14.85
C GLU A 426 26.90 27.26 14.76
N LYS A 427 27.69 26.87 15.77
CA LYS A 427 29.15 27.06 15.73
C LYS A 427 29.81 26.17 14.68
N LEU A 428 29.34 24.93 14.50
CA LEU A 428 29.88 23.99 13.50
C LEU A 428 29.71 24.53 12.08
N LYS A 429 28.57 25.19 11.78
CA LYS A 429 28.32 25.84 10.48
C LYS A 429 29.31 26.94 10.10
N VAL A 430 30.05 27.49 11.08
CA VAL A 430 31.02 28.60 10.89
C VAL A 430 32.46 28.07 10.77
N VAL A 431 32.69 26.77 10.98
CA VAL A 431 34.03 26.16 10.94
C VAL A 431 34.57 26.14 9.50
N LYS A 432 35.91 26.13 9.36
CA LYS A 432 36.62 26.14 8.07
C LYS A 432 36.20 24.96 7.18
N ALA A 433 36.15 25.23 5.87
CA ALA A 433 35.79 24.25 4.84
C ALA A 433 36.69 22.99 4.79
N GLU A 434 37.91 23.03 5.35
CA GLU A 434 38.84 21.89 5.39
C GLU A 434 38.35 20.71 6.26
N LYS A 435 37.39 20.94 7.18
CA LYS A 435 36.79 19.88 8.01
C LYS A 435 35.29 19.74 7.77
N LYS A 436 34.83 20.10 6.57
CA LYS A 436 33.40 20.25 6.28
C LYS A 436 32.62 18.95 6.55
N ASP A 437 33.10 17.83 6.06
CA ASP A 437 32.38 16.55 6.19
C ASP A 437 32.29 16.13 7.67
N ALA A 438 33.40 16.26 8.41
CA ALA A 438 33.40 15.95 9.84
C ALA A 438 32.52 16.91 10.67
N THR A 439 32.44 18.20 10.30
CA THR A 439 31.49 19.12 10.95
C THR A 439 30.04 18.77 10.64
N GLU A 440 29.75 18.33 9.42
CA GLU A 440 28.42 17.85 9.06
C GLU A 440 28.07 16.55 9.80
N GLY A 441 29.03 15.64 9.97
CA GLY A 441 28.87 14.43 10.80
C GLY A 441 28.57 14.76 12.26
N ALA A 442 29.27 15.76 12.82
CA ALA A 442 29.00 16.25 14.17
C ALA A 442 27.63 16.95 14.29
N GLU A 443 27.21 17.73 13.27
CA GLU A 443 25.87 18.32 13.22
C GLU A 443 24.78 17.25 13.18
N LEU A 444 24.98 16.21 12.36
CA LEU A 444 24.06 15.08 12.24
C LEU A 444 23.97 14.29 13.55
N LEU A 445 25.11 14.00 14.19
CA LEU A 445 25.15 13.32 15.49
C LEU A 445 24.36 14.10 16.54
N LEU A 446 24.65 15.39 16.71
CA LEU A 446 23.96 16.23 17.69
C LEU A 446 22.46 16.34 17.43
N ALA A 447 22.06 16.58 16.17
CA ALA A 447 20.65 16.67 15.81
C ALA A 447 19.94 15.33 15.98
N GLY A 448 20.59 14.24 15.58
CA GLY A 448 20.02 12.90 15.61
C GLY A 448 19.87 12.35 17.03
N THR A 449 20.89 12.49 17.88
CA THR A 449 20.83 12.09 19.28
C THR A 449 19.77 12.89 20.04
N LEU A 450 19.67 14.20 19.79
CA LEU A 450 18.64 15.04 20.39
C LEU A 450 17.23 14.62 19.94
N LEU A 451 17.03 14.33 18.65
CA LEU A 451 15.74 13.83 18.16
C LEU A 451 15.39 12.45 18.74
N TYR A 452 16.36 11.55 18.82
CA TYR A 452 16.17 10.24 19.44
C TYR A 452 15.72 10.36 20.89
N ARG A 453 16.33 11.27 21.67
CA ARG A 453 15.92 11.56 23.06
C ARG A 453 14.48 12.03 23.18
N TYR A 454 14.00 12.81 22.21
CA TYR A 454 12.63 13.35 22.22
C TYR A 454 11.60 12.32 21.75
N LEU A 455 11.98 11.45 20.81
CA LEU A 455 11.05 10.55 20.12
C LEU A 455 11.02 9.14 20.69
N SER A 456 12.11 8.66 21.29
CA SER A 456 12.19 7.34 21.89
C SER A 456 11.66 7.38 23.33
N ASP A 457 10.87 6.36 23.69
CA ASP A 457 10.42 6.13 25.06
C ASP A 457 11.51 5.46 25.93
N ASP A 458 12.54 4.89 25.30
CA ASP A 458 13.57 4.06 25.95
C ASP A 458 14.77 4.84 26.49
N VAL A 459 14.74 6.17 26.40
CA VAL A 459 15.87 7.02 26.79
C VAL A 459 15.54 7.76 28.08
N GLU A 460 16.05 7.24 29.19
CA GLU A 460 15.87 7.87 30.51
C GLU A 460 17.02 8.86 30.82
N ASP A 461 18.26 8.55 30.42
CA ASP A 461 19.45 9.32 30.82
C ASP A 461 19.90 10.38 29.80
N THR A 462 20.42 11.52 30.30
CA THR A 462 20.94 12.64 29.49
C THR A 462 22.42 12.50 29.13
N GLU A 463 23.10 11.49 29.67
CA GLU A 463 24.55 11.32 29.62
C GLU A 463 25.09 11.19 28.19
N ASP A 464 24.36 10.49 27.31
CA ASP A 464 24.78 10.27 25.91
C ASP A 464 24.93 11.59 25.14
N LEU A 465 23.94 12.48 25.24
CA LEU A 465 23.95 13.75 24.52
C LEU A 465 24.96 14.74 25.12
N GLU A 466 25.08 14.79 26.44
CA GLU A 466 26.07 15.65 27.10
C GLU A 466 27.50 15.22 26.78
N THR A 467 27.76 13.91 26.73
CA THR A 467 29.05 13.34 26.31
C THR A 467 29.35 13.67 24.86
N CYS A 468 28.35 13.57 23.96
CA CYS A 468 28.47 14.00 22.57
C CYS A 468 28.82 15.48 22.46
N LEU A 469 28.11 16.34 23.20
CA LEU A 469 28.35 17.79 23.20
C LEU A 469 29.76 18.12 23.67
N ASN A 470 30.19 17.56 24.80
CA ASN A 470 31.51 17.80 25.35
C ASN A 470 32.62 17.33 24.39
N SER A 471 32.44 16.17 23.75
CA SER A 471 33.39 15.61 22.79
C SER A 471 33.49 16.46 21.52
N ILE A 472 32.35 16.90 20.97
CA ILE A 472 32.30 17.75 19.78
C ILE A 472 32.87 19.15 20.07
N GLU A 473 32.58 19.75 21.22
CA GLU A 473 33.14 21.05 21.61
C GLU A 473 34.67 20.99 21.77
N ARG A 474 35.22 19.84 22.20
CA ARG A 474 36.68 19.59 22.26
C ARG A 474 37.28 19.33 20.88
N LEU A 475 36.58 18.63 19.99
CA LEU A 475 37.05 18.29 18.64
C LEU A 475 37.04 19.50 17.69
N PHE A 476 36.08 20.40 17.86
CA PHE A 476 35.92 21.63 17.06
C PHE A 476 35.94 22.89 17.94
N PRO A 477 37.10 23.22 18.56
CA PRO A 477 37.21 24.40 19.40
C PRO A 477 37.02 25.67 18.58
N ALA A 478 36.25 26.62 19.12
CA ALA A 478 35.99 27.89 18.45
C ALA A 478 37.30 28.64 18.12
N PRO A 479 37.40 29.32 16.96
CA PRO A 479 38.56 30.14 16.64
C PRO A 479 38.69 31.26 17.69
N LYS A 480 39.77 31.20 18.48
CA LYS A 480 40.08 32.23 19.49
C LYS A 480 40.13 33.60 18.82
N SER A 481 39.34 34.56 19.30
CA SER A 481 39.38 35.96 18.88
C SER A 481 40.66 36.65 19.40
N SER A 482 41.76 36.50 18.66
CA SER A 482 43.04 37.23 18.76
C SER A 482 43.84 37.17 20.08
N PRO A 483 45.19 37.19 20.03
CA PRO A 483 46.04 36.99 21.20
C PRO A 483 46.47 38.34 21.80
N ASP A 484 46.09 38.63 23.05
CA ASP A 484 46.73 39.70 23.79
C ASP A 484 48.06 39.22 24.39
N LYS A 485 49.14 39.88 23.96
CA LYS A 485 50.53 39.61 24.37
C LYS A 485 50.75 40.02 25.84
N LYS A 486 51.28 39.10 26.65
CA LYS A 486 52.26 39.22 27.78
C LYS A 486 51.83 38.25 28.89
N LYS A 487 52.66 37.40 29.50
CA LYS A 487 54.11 37.46 29.76
C LYS A 487 54.60 36.02 30.03
N LYS A 488 55.71 35.64 29.39
CA LYS A 488 56.58 34.55 29.84
C LYS A 488 56.90 34.72 31.32
N LYS A 489 56.60 33.71 32.14
CA LYS A 489 57.40 33.42 33.33
C LYS A 489 57.69 31.92 33.33
N LYS A 490 58.98 31.61 33.17
CA LYS A 490 59.57 30.29 33.34
C LYS A 490 59.19 29.75 34.72
N THR A 491 58.63 28.55 34.76
CA THR A 491 58.91 27.59 35.82
C THR A 491 59.17 26.26 35.13
N GLN A 492 60.19 25.59 35.65
CA GLN A 492 60.91 24.46 35.11
C GLN A 492 60.33 23.18 35.73
N ASP A 493 60.22 22.14 34.90
CA ASP A 493 60.07 20.71 35.20
C ASP A 493 59.26 20.27 36.42
N THR A 494 58.10 19.67 36.13
CA THR A 494 57.72 18.38 36.72
C THR A 494 57.03 17.56 35.62
N GLU A 495 57.79 16.66 35.02
CA GLU A 495 57.26 15.36 34.59
C GLU A 495 56.78 14.67 35.89
N GLU A 496 55.46 14.56 36.05
CA GLU A 496 54.72 13.65 36.95
C GLU A 496 53.31 14.25 37.17
N ASP A 497 52.42 14.02 36.20
CA ASP A 497 51.14 13.36 36.46
C ASP A 497 50.57 12.92 35.10
N ALA A 498 51.22 11.90 34.52
CA ALA A 498 50.57 11.05 33.54
C ALA A 498 49.62 10.13 34.32
N SER A 499 48.51 10.69 34.79
CA SER A 499 47.35 9.89 35.15
C SER A 499 46.91 9.12 33.92
N GLN A 500 46.57 7.84 34.10
CA GLN A 500 46.17 6.85 33.09
C GLN A 500 44.85 7.19 32.35
N ASP A 501 44.51 8.48 32.19
CA ASP A 501 43.25 9.00 31.64
C ASP A 501 43.43 9.74 30.29
N ASP A 502 44.64 9.86 29.76
CA ASP A 502 44.92 10.56 28.48
C ASP A 502 44.66 9.69 27.22
N ASP A 503 44.17 8.45 27.37
CA ASP A 503 43.92 7.52 26.26
C ASP A 503 42.56 7.73 25.55
N VAL A 504 41.65 8.54 26.10
CA VAL A 504 40.33 8.80 25.48
C VAL A 504 40.36 10.12 24.70
N THR A 505 40.54 10.03 23.39
CA THR A 505 40.47 11.19 22.50
C THR A 505 39.00 11.58 22.24
N PRO A 506 38.69 12.85 21.92
CA PRO A 506 37.29 13.24 21.66
C PRO A 506 36.63 12.45 20.52
N ILE A 507 37.43 11.98 19.56
CA ILE A 507 36.94 11.12 18.47
C ILE A 507 36.71 9.68 18.96
N SER A 508 37.52 9.15 19.90
CA SER A 508 37.28 7.83 20.48
C SER A 508 35.98 7.80 21.28
N SER A 509 35.65 8.87 22.02
CA SER A 509 34.35 8.99 22.70
C SER A 509 33.17 9.04 21.72
N ILE A 510 33.31 9.73 20.58
CA ILE A 510 32.27 9.75 19.55
C ILE A 510 32.08 8.35 18.97
N VAL A 511 33.17 7.65 18.62
CA VAL A 511 33.08 6.30 18.06
C VAL A 511 32.53 5.30 19.08
N ASP A 512 32.91 5.38 20.35
CA ASP A 512 32.35 4.53 21.41
C ASP A 512 30.83 4.70 21.51
N MET A 513 30.33 5.94 21.44
CA MET A 513 28.90 6.23 21.37
C MET A 513 28.24 5.61 20.12
N LEU A 514 28.90 5.70 18.96
CA LEU A 514 28.40 5.08 17.73
C LEU A 514 28.34 3.55 17.85
N ILE A 515 29.30 2.93 18.53
CA ILE A 515 29.28 1.49 18.82
C ILE A 515 28.09 1.18 19.74
N GLY A 516 27.88 1.96 20.80
CA GLY A 516 26.69 1.83 21.66
C GLY A 516 25.37 1.99 20.90
N TYR A 517 25.33 2.83 19.87
CA TYR A 517 24.16 2.97 18.97
C TYR A 517 23.92 1.72 18.12
N LEU A 518 24.98 1.06 17.67
CA LEU A 518 24.89 -0.20 16.93
C LEU A 518 24.43 -1.35 17.85
N GLU A 519 24.86 -1.36 19.11
CA GLU A 519 24.44 -2.34 20.12
C GLU A 519 22.97 -2.21 20.51
N LYS A 520 22.44 -0.98 20.61
CA LYS A 520 21.02 -0.71 20.86
C LYS A 520 20.09 -1.14 19.71
N SER A 521 20.65 -1.52 18.56
CA SER A 521 20.00 -2.21 17.43
C SER A 521 18.73 -1.58 16.82
N THR A 522 18.42 -0.30 17.06
CA THR A 522 17.30 0.35 16.34
C THR A 522 17.72 0.76 14.92
N GLN A 523 16.82 0.64 13.93
CA GLN A 523 17.10 1.03 12.53
C GLN A 523 17.59 2.49 12.42
N TYR A 524 17.01 3.38 13.23
CA TYR A 524 17.40 4.78 13.29
C TYR A 524 18.85 4.97 13.78
N LEU A 525 19.20 4.37 14.92
CA LEU A 525 20.54 4.49 15.49
C LEU A 525 21.60 3.86 14.59
N ARG A 526 21.30 2.72 13.95
CA ARG A 526 22.22 2.11 12.96
C ARG A 526 22.46 3.04 11.76
N SER A 527 21.39 3.58 11.18
CA SER A 527 21.49 4.50 10.02
C SER A 527 22.24 5.77 10.38
N LEU A 528 21.96 6.32 11.57
CA LEU A 528 22.67 7.48 12.13
C LEU A 528 24.16 7.18 12.35
N ALA A 529 24.48 6.06 12.99
CA ALA A 529 25.87 5.67 13.29
C ALA A 529 26.68 5.45 12.02
N ASN A 530 26.15 4.72 11.04
CA ASN A 530 26.81 4.48 9.76
C ASN A 530 27.09 5.80 9.01
N GLN A 531 26.11 6.70 8.96
CA GLN A 531 26.25 7.95 8.24
C GLN A 531 27.21 8.92 8.97
N VAL A 532 27.11 9.03 10.29
CA VAL A 532 28.01 9.87 11.10
C VAL A 532 29.44 9.34 10.98
N PHE A 533 29.65 8.03 11.13
CA PHE A 533 30.97 7.41 11.01
C PHE A 533 31.61 7.70 9.66
N THR A 534 30.85 7.54 8.57
CA THR A 534 31.30 7.84 7.21
C THR A 534 31.81 9.28 7.08
N LEU A 535 31.14 10.24 7.74
CA LEU A 535 31.50 11.66 7.70
C LEU A 535 32.69 12.04 8.60
N VAL A 536 32.91 11.30 9.70
CA VAL A 536 34.02 11.56 10.65
C VAL A 536 35.21 10.63 10.48
N ALA A 537 35.16 9.68 9.53
CA ALA A 537 36.18 8.65 9.33
C ALA A 537 37.60 9.23 9.13
N GLU A 538 37.73 10.39 8.48
CA GLU A 538 39.03 11.06 8.29
C GLU A 538 39.67 11.57 9.60
N LEU A 539 38.91 11.66 10.69
CA LEU A 539 39.39 12.10 11.99
C LEU A 539 39.81 10.94 12.91
N VAL A 540 39.61 9.69 12.49
CA VAL A 540 39.93 8.50 13.28
C VAL A 540 41.44 8.42 13.53
N ASP A 541 41.82 8.32 14.80
CA ASP A 541 43.19 8.21 15.26
C ASP A 541 43.51 6.79 15.75
N LYS A 542 44.79 6.53 16.06
CA LYS A 542 45.24 5.21 16.52
C LYS A 542 44.48 4.72 17.78
N PRO A 543 44.29 5.53 18.83
CA PRO A 543 43.48 5.12 19.99
C PRO A 543 42.06 4.69 19.62
N THR A 544 41.43 5.39 18.66
CA THR A 544 40.08 5.04 18.18
C THR A 544 40.06 3.71 17.43
N VAL A 545 41.09 3.39 16.65
CA VAL A 545 41.21 2.08 15.99
C VAL A 545 41.43 0.96 17.01
N ASP A 546 42.30 1.18 18.01
CA ASP A 546 42.54 0.21 19.09
C ASP A 546 41.25 -0.06 19.89
N LEU A 547 40.42 0.97 20.12
CA LEU A 547 39.08 0.83 20.70
C LEU A 547 38.18 -0.07 19.85
N MET A 548 38.07 0.17 18.54
CA MET A 548 37.26 -0.66 17.64
C MET A 548 37.72 -2.12 17.63
N LEU A 549 39.03 -2.36 17.57
CA LEU A 549 39.60 -3.70 17.62
C LEU A 549 39.27 -4.40 18.94
N THR A 550 39.36 -3.69 20.06
CA THR A 550 39.01 -4.23 21.38
C THR A 550 37.54 -4.67 21.45
N GLN A 551 36.63 -3.88 20.87
CA GLN A 551 35.20 -4.23 20.84
C GLN A 551 34.92 -5.41 19.89
N LEU A 552 35.63 -5.51 18.76
CA LEU A 552 35.52 -6.64 17.84
C LEU A 552 36.10 -7.94 18.42
N GLU A 553 37.22 -7.89 19.13
CA GLU A 553 37.82 -9.07 19.78
C GLU A 553 36.95 -9.64 20.91
N ARG A 554 36.07 -8.83 21.50
CA ARG A 554 35.12 -9.24 22.53
C ARG A 554 33.85 -9.88 21.94
N ARG A 555 33.58 -9.68 20.66
CA ARG A 555 32.37 -10.16 19.97
C ARG A 555 32.67 -11.51 19.32
N ASP A 556 31.95 -12.57 19.70
CA ASP A 556 32.10 -13.90 19.10
C ASP A 556 31.35 -13.93 17.75
N PRO A 557 32.03 -14.11 16.60
CA PRO A 557 31.39 -14.06 15.28
C PRO A 557 30.41 -15.20 15.00
N THR A 558 30.28 -16.18 15.90
CA THR A 558 29.42 -17.37 15.71
C THR A 558 28.01 -17.23 16.29
N GLN A 559 27.68 -16.10 16.92
CA GLN A 559 26.36 -15.88 17.56
C GLN A 559 25.37 -15.01 16.74
N GLU A 560 25.74 -14.45 15.59
CA GLU A 560 24.92 -13.43 14.90
C GLU A 560 24.12 -13.91 13.67
N ASP A 561 24.19 -15.19 13.28
CA ASP A 561 23.45 -15.69 12.10
C ASP A 561 21.94 -15.94 12.34
N GLU A 562 21.42 -15.77 13.56
CA GLU A 562 19.98 -15.99 13.86
C GLU A 562 19.14 -14.70 14.08
N GLU A 563 19.75 -13.52 14.33
CA GLU A 563 18.98 -12.29 14.64
C GLU A 563 19.00 -11.22 13.53
N THR A 564 19.72 -11.44 12.42
CA THR A 564 19.75 -10.50 11.28
C THR A 564 18.80 -10.88 10.13
N ALA A 565 18.03 -11.96 10.28
CA ALA A 565 17.17 -12.51 9.22
C ALA A 565 15.66 -12.21 9.38
N GLU A 566 15.23 -11.41 10.34
CA GLU A 566 13.82 -10.96 10.43
C GLU A 566 13.69 -9.47 10.08
N GLY A 567 13.63 -9.16 8.79
CA GLY A 567 13.30 -7.81 8.34
C GLY A 567 13.57 -7.42 6.88
N ASP A 568 14.00 -8.34 6.02
CA ASP A 568 14.19 -8.05 4.59
C ASP A 568 13.71 -9.21 3.70
N GLU A 569 12.41 -9.49 3.74
CA GLU A 569 11.72 -9.96 2.54
C GLU A 569 11.05 -8.74 1.92
N GLU A 570 11.73 -8.06 0.99
CA GLU A 570 11.16 -7.46 -0.25
C GLU A 570 12.22 -6.65 -1.06
N ALA A 571 13.47 -7.12 -1.15
CA ALA A 571 14.48 -6.56 -2.05
C ALA A 571 14.36 -7.14 -3.48
N GLY A 572 13.34 -6.72 -4.22
CA GLY A 572 13.17 -7.06 -5.65
C GLY A 572 14.03 -6.17 -6.57
N SER A 573 15.33 -6.45 -6.67
CA SER A 573 16.20 -5.90 -7.72
C SER A 573 16.10 -6.75 -8.99
N ALA A 574 15.58 -6.18 -10.07
CA ALA A 574 15.47 -6.82 -11.38
C ALA A 574 16.86 -7.06 -12.01
N SER A 575 17.15 -8.32 -12.32
CA SER A 575 18.18 -8.76 -13.28
C SER A 575 17.75 -10.10 -13.85
N GLU A 576 17.51 -10.15 -15.16
CA GLU A 576 17.25 -11.36 -15.95
C GLU A 576 18.55 -12.18 -16.14
N ASP A 577 18.51 -13.51 -15.95
CA ASP A 577 18.85 -14.55 -16.95
C ASP A 577 19.18 -15.95 -16.34
N GLU A 578 18.45 -16.95 -16.88
CA GLU A 578 18.72 -18.37 -17.19
C GLU A 578 19.22 -19.43 -16.15
N ASP A 579 18.37 -20.45 -15.97
CA ASP A 579 18.57 -21.92 -15.80
C ASP A 579 19.78 -22.52 -15.05
N GLU A 580 19.52 -23.32 -14.00
CA GLU A 580 19.62 -24.80 -14.08
C GLU A 580 19.18 -25.51 -12.77
N SER A 581 18.69 -26.74 -12.97
CA SER A 581 18.18 -27.72 -12.00
C SER A 581 19.20 -28.16 -10.93
N SER A 582 18.74 -28.36 -9.69
CA SER A 582 19.20 -29.49 -8.85
C SER A 582 18.26 -29.75 -7.67
N GLU A 583 17.84 -31.00 -7.57
CA GLU A 583 17.21 -31.67 -6.42
C GLU A 583 18.08 -31.62 -5.15
N SER A 584 17.45 -31.57 -3.96
CA SER A 584 17.70 -32.54 -2.86
C SER A 584 16.88 -32.26 -1.59
N ASP A 585 16.10 -33.28 -1.20
CA ASP A 585 16.07 -33.92 0.13
C ASP A 585 15.48 -33.15 1.35
N PHE A 586 14.16 -33.27 1.53
CA PHE A 586 13.48 -32.99 2.80
C PHE A 586 13.44 -34.24 3.68
N LYS A 587 14.00 -34.14 4.89
CA LYS A 587 13.79 -35.11 5.97
C LYS A 587 12.48 -34.81 6.68
N GLU A 588 11.57 -35.78 6.67
CA GLU A 588 10.38 -35.80 7.54
C GLU A 588 10.80 -36.10 8.99
N GLU A 589 10.42 -35.23 9.92
CA GLU A 589 10.32 -35.58 11.33
C GLU A 589 8.90 -36.10 11.59
N GLU A 590 8.80 -37.38 11.93
CA GLU A 590 7.59 -38.00 12.48
C GLU A 590 7.28 -37.34 13.83
N ASN A 591 6.09 -36.72 13.95
CA ASN A 591 5.53 -36.36 15.24
C ASN A 591 4.33 -37.25 15.53
N ASP A 592 4.45 -37.97 16.64
CA ASP A 592 3.55 -38.99 17.17
C ASP A 592 2.21 -38.36 17.58
N SER A 593 1.13 -38.71 16.87
CA SER A 593 -0.23 -38.28 17.22
C SER A 593 -0.83 -39.29 18.20
N GLU A 594 -0.95 -38.88 19.46
CA GLU A 594 -1.75 -39.55 20.48
C GLU A 594 -3.23 -39.64 20.03
N ASP A 595 -3.80 -40.85 20.06
CA ASP A 595 -5.22 -41.15 19.85
C ASP A 595 -6.10 -40.39 20.86
N GLU A 596 -6.71 -39.27 20.45
CA GLU A 596 -7.86 -38.69 21.16
C GLU A 596 -9.16 -39.32 20.64
N GLU A 597 -9.90 -40.00 21.53
CA GLU A 597 -11.24 -40.53 21.26
C GLU A 597 -12.18 -39.43 20.72
N GLU A 598 -12.65 -39.59 19.49
CA GLU A 598 -13.48 -38.62 18.79
C GLU A 598 -14.87 -38.44 19.45
N ASP A 599 -15.20 -37.19 19.76
CA ASP A 599 -16.47 -36.78 20.37
C ASP A 599 -17.67 -36.98 19.39
N PRO A 600 -18.62 -37.90 19.69
CA PRO A 600 -19.70 -38.27 18.78
C PRO A 600 -20.70 -37.13 18.49
N GLU A 601 -20.79 -36.13 19.37
CA GLU A 601 -21.64 -34.95 19.12
C GLU A 601 -21.05 -34.00 18.07
N LEU A 602 -19.72 -33.98 17.95
CA LEU A 602 -19.00 -33.14 17.00
C LEU A 602 -19.08 -33.72 15.59
N ARG A 603 -18.94 -35.05 15.47
CA ARG A 603 -19.20 -35.77 14.22
C ARG A 603 -20.61 -35.49 13.69
N ARG A 604 -21.63 -35.54 14.56
CA ARG A 604 -23.02 -35.28 14.15
C ARG A 604 -23.24 -33.85 13.66
N LYS A 605 -22.59 -32.85 14.27
CA LYS A 605 -22.67 -31.43 13.84
C LYS A 605 -21.93 -31.19 12.52
N ILE A 606 -20.79 -31.86 12.31
CA ILE A 606 -20.05 -31.81 11.04
C ILE A 606 -20.85 -32.51 9.93
N GLU A 607 -21.44 -33.68 10.19
CA GLU A 607 -22.31 -34.38 9.25
C GLU A 607 -23.57 -33.57 8.89
N GLU A 608 -24.17 -32.87 9.86
CA GLU A 608 -25.31 -31.98 9.60
C GLU A 608 -24.90 -30.77 8.74
N ALA A 609 -23.72 -30.20 8.97
CA ALA A 609 -23.17 -29.12 8.15
C ALA A 609 -22.84 -29.59 6.71
N LEU A 610 -22.25 -30.78 6.56
CA LEU A 610 -21.98 -31.43 5.27
C LEU A 610 -23.28 -31.74 4.51
N ARG A 611 -24.32 -32.21 5.20
CA ARG A 611 -25.61 -32.53 4.61
C ARG A 611 -26.39 -31.27 4.19
N VAL A 612 -26.30 -30.19 4.96
CA VAL A 612 -26.87 -28.88 4.57
C VAL A 612 -26.15 -28.29 3.35
N ALA A 613 -24.86 -28.61 3.18
CA ALA A 613 -24.07 -28.24 2.01
C ALA A 613 -24.26 -29.17 0.80
N GLY A 614 -25.13 -30.19 0.89
CA GLY A 614 -25.49 -31.07 -0.24
C GLY A 614 -24.63 -32.33 -0.39
N ILE A 615 -23.79 -32.65 0.60
CA ILE A 615 -22.94 -33.85 0.58
C ILE A 615 -23.62 -34.96 1.38
N GLU A 616 -23.95 -36.07 0.73
CA GLU A 616 -24.44 -37.28 1.41
C GLU A 616 -23.22 -38.09 1.89
N ALA A 617 -23.00 -38.14 3.20
CA ALA A 617 -21.92 -38.95 3.77
C ALA A 617 -22.17 -40.43 3.48
N ALA A 618 -21.21 -41.10 2.83
CA ALA A 618 -21.27 -42.54 2.59
C ALA A 618 -21.36 -43.27 3.93
N SER A 619 -22.53 -43.84 4.24
CA SER A 619 -22.70 -44.67 5.42
C SER A 619 -21.96 -45.98 5.22
N ASP A 620 -21.01 -46.28 6.09
CA ASP A 620 -20.28 -47.53 6.08
C ASP A 620 -21.23 -48.71 6.42
N GLY A 621 -21.40 -49.63 5.46
CA GLY A 621 -22.01 -50.94 5.68
C GLY A 621 -23.39 -51.19 5.03
N SER A 622 -23.43 -51.56 3.75
CA SER A 622 -24.13 -52.78 3.28
C SER A 622 -23.93 -52.99 1.76
N ASP A 623 -23.55 -54.21 1.39
CA ASP A 623 -23.44 -54.73 0.02
C ASP A 623 -24.74 -54.55 -0.77
N ALA A 624 -24.67 -53.89 -1.93
CA ALA A 624 -25.52 -54.17 -3.09
C ALA A 624 -24.84 -53.68 -4.38
N GLU A 625 -24.77 -54.58 -5.36
CA GLU A 625 -24.12 -54.40 -6.66
C GLU A 625 -24.83 -53.39 -7.59
N GLU A 626 -24.00 -52.85 -8.50
CA GLU A 626 -24.23 -51.99 -9.68
C GLU A 626 -25.67 -51.81 -10.23
N GLU A 627 -26.03 -50.56 -10.55
CA GLU A 627 -26.32 -50.18 -11.95
C GLU A 627 -25.89 -48.72 -12.20
N GLY A 628 -25.28 -48.48 -13.37
CA GLY A 628 -24.47 -47.30 -13.68
C GLY A 628 -25.23 -46.00 -13.98
N SER A 629 -24.52 -44.91 -13.71
CA SER A 629 -24.76 -43.58 -14.26
C SER A 629 -23.39 -42.88 -14.35
N GLU A 630 -22.96 -42.60 -15.56
CA GLU A 630 -21.70 -41.91 -15.85
C GLU A 630 -21.70 -40.48 -15.29
N SER A 631 -20.67 -40.19 -14.48
CA SER A 631 -19.89 -38.94 -14.37
C SER A 631 -20.57 -37.61 -14.77
N GLU A 632 -20.82 -36.78 -13.76
CA GLU A 632 -20.36 -35.39 -13.76
C GLU A 632 -19.44 -35.23 -12.54
N ASP A 633 -18.19 -34.81 -12.76
CA ASP A 633 -17.30 -34.32 -11.71
C ASP A 633 -17.95 -33.09 -11.06
N ASP A 634 -18.73 -33.30 -10.00
CA ASP A 634 -19.05 -32.25 -9.01
C ASP A 634 -17.79 -32.01 -8.16
N ALA A 635 -16.74 -31.48 -8.79
CA ALA A 635 -15.66 -30.83 -8.07
C ALA A 635 -16.27 -29.60 -7.39
N MET A 636 -16.43 -29.67 -6.06
CA MET A 636 -16.98 -28.58 -5.25
C MET A 636 -16.32 -27.24 -5.63
N ASP A 637 -17.15 -26.25 -5.93
CA ASP A 637 -16.70 -24.90 -6.28
C ASP A 637 -15.91 -24.30 -5.10
N ASP A 638 -14.79 -23.64 -5.36
CA ASP A 638 -13.88 -23.07 -4.35
C ASP A 638 -14.62 -22.11 -3.39
N ASP A 639 -15.68 -21.45 -3.88
CA ASP A 639 -16.52 -20.55 -3.10
C ASP A 639 -17.47 -21.32 -2.15
N GLN A 640 -17.90 -22.54 -2.51
CA GLN A 640 -18.66 -23.43 -1.63
C GLN A 640 -17.75 -24.02 -0.54
N MET A 641 -16.50 -24.33 -0.87
CA MET A 641 -15.50 -24.78 0.10
C MET A 641 -15.19 -23.69 1.13
N MET A 642 -15.08 -22.43 0.71
CA MET A 642 -14.92 -21.29 1.62
C MET A 642 -16.11 -21.06 2.56
N ALA A 643 -17.34 -21.26 2.07
CA ALA A 643 -18.53 -21.19 2.91
C ALA A 643 -18.57 -22.34 3.95
N LEU A 644 -18.08 -23.51 3.57
CA LEU A 644 -17.90 -24.65 4.47
C LEU A 644 -16.86 -24.35 5.56
N ASP A 645 -15.71 -23.78 5.19
CA ASP A 645 -14.66 -23.39 6.13
C ASP A 645 -15.12 -22.32 7.11
N ALA A 646 -15.93 -21.35 6.68
CA ALA A 646 -16.52 -20.36 7.58
C ALA A 646 -17.46 -21.01 8.61
N HIS A 647 -18.29 -21.96 8.18
CA HIS A 647 -19.18 -22.72 9.06
C HIS A 647 -18.40 -23.63 10.02
N LEU A 648 -17.37 -24.33 9.54
CA LEU A 648 -16.48 -25.16 10.37
C LEU A 648 -15.73 -24.30 11.39
N ALA A 649 -15.19 -23.15 10.98
CA ALA A 649 -14.53 -22.21 11.87
C ALA A 649 -15.47 -21.65 12.94
N GLU A 650 -16.76 -21.44 12.63
CA GLU A 650 -17.75 -21.01 13.62
C GLU A 650 -18.09 -22.14 14.62
N ILE A 651 -18.20 -23.39 14.15
CA ILE A 651 -18.35 -24.58 14.99
C ILE A 651 -17.14 -24.73 15.93
N PHE A 652 -15.91 -24.60 15.42
CA PHE A 652 -14.70 -24.66 16.26
C PHE A 652 -14.58 -23.49 17.24
N ARG A 653 -14.92 -22.26 16.82
CA ARG A 653 -14.96 -21.08 17.71
C ARG A 653 -15.99 -21.23 18.84
N SER A 654 -17.15 -21.83 18.55
CA SER A 654 -18.17 -22.11 19.56
C SER A 654 -17.67 -23.10 20.62
N ARG A 655 -16.90 -24.12 20.21
CA ARG A 655 -16.29 -25.11 21.11
C ARG A 655 -15.16 -24.52 21.97
N VAL A 656 -14.34 -23.63 21.41
CA VAL A 656 -13.32 -22.90 22.19
C VAL A 656 -13.98 -22.01 23.24
N LYS A 657 -15.12 -21.38 22.92
CA LYS A 657 -15.93 -20.61 23.89
C LYS A 657 -16.63 -21.48 24.94
N GLU A 658 -17.01 -22.72 24.62
CA GLU A 658 -17.56 -23.69 25.58
C GLU A 658 -16.47 -24.25 26.52
N LYS A 659 -15.30 -24.64 26.00
CA LYS A 659 -14.15 -25.08 26.82
C LYS A 659 -13.63 -23.95 27.73
N GLY A 660 -13.72 -22.69 27.30
CA GLY A 660 -13.35 -21.51 28.10
C GLY A 660 -14.28 -21.17 29.27
N LYS A 661 -15.49 -21.74 29.35
CA LYS A 661 -16.43 -21.53 30.47
C LYS A 661 -16.35 -22.59 31.57
N GLY A 662 -15.54 -23.64 31.38
CA GLY A 662 -15.39 -24.76 32.34
C GLY A 662 -14.22 -24.64 33.31
N GLY A 663 -13.45 -23.55 33.28
CA GLY A 663 -12.29 -23.35 34.16
C GLY A 663 -12.44 -22.14 35.06
N TRP A 664 -13.19 -22.29 36.15
CA TRP A 664 -13.06 -21.52 37.40
C TRP A 664 -13.31 -22.45 38.58
#